data_AF-Q944S4-F1
#
_entry.id   AF-Q944S4-F1
#
_cell.length_a   1.000
_cell.length_b   1.000
_cell.length_c   1.000
_cell.angle_alpha   90.00
_cell.angle_beta   90.00
_cell.angle_gamma   90.00
#
_symmetry.space_group_name_H-M   'P 1'
#
loop_
_entity.id
_entity.type
_entity.pdbx_description
1 polymer ?
#
loop_
_entity_poly.entity_id
_entity_poly.type
_entity_poly.pdbx_seq_one_letter_code
_entity_poly.pdbx_strand_id
1 'polypeptide(L)'
;MEQFRQIGEVLGSLNALMVLQDDILINQRQCCLLLDIFSLGFNTVAEEIRHNLKLEEKHTKWRALEQPLRELYRVFKEGEMYVRNCMSNKDWWGKVINFHQNKDCVEFHIHNLLCYFSAVIEAIETAGEISGLDPSEMERRRVVFSRKYDREWNDPKLFQWRFGKQYLVPRDICLRFEHSWREDRWNLVEALQEKRKSKSDEIGKTEKRLADFLLKKLTGLEQFNGKLFPSSILVGSKDYQVRRRLGGGGQYKEIQWLGDSFVLRHFFGDLEPLNAEISSLLSLCHSNILQYLCGFYDEERKECSLVMELMHKDLKSYMKENCGPRRRYLFSVPVVIDIMLQIARGMEYLHSNEIFHGDLNPMNILLKERSHTEGYFHAKISGFGLTSVKNQSFSRASSRPTTPDPVIWYAPEVLAEMEQDLKGTAPRSKFTHKADVYSFAMVCFELITGKVPFEDDHLQGDKMAKNIRTGERPLFPFPSPKYLVSLIKRCWHSEPSQRPTFSSICRILRYIKKFLVVNPDHGHLQIQNPLVDCWDLEARFLKKFSMESGSHAGSVTQIPFQLYSYRIAEKEKMSPNFNKEENSDAGESVSESVSVVEEPPTTMPMYTKSLCLDAISEYSDTRSVYSEAPIKKTSALKKSGDTIKNRRNSISGLRSPGSSPIKPRSTPKVSSPLSPFGRSSSNKANKDTRLPLSPMSPLSHGRRRQLTGPASDSELT
;
A
#
# COMPACT_ATOMS: atom_id res chain seq x y z
N MET A 1 -27.79 1.13 -2.81
CA MET A 1 -28.37 0.00 -2.07
C MET A 1 -27.77 -1.34 -2.49
N GLU A 2 -27.81 -1.71 -3.78
CA GLU A 2 -27.29 -3.02 -4.23
C GLU A 2 -25.83 -3.27 -3.85
N GLN A 3 -24.95 -2.29 -4.06
CA GLN A 3 -23.55 -2.38 -3.63
C GLN A 3 -23.42 -2.62 -2.11
N PHE A 4 -24.26 -1.96 -1.30
CA PHE A 4 -24.26 -2.15 0.16
C PHE A 4 -24.73 -3.56 0.57
N ARG A 5 -25.73 -4.11 -0.15
CA ARG A 5 -26.19 -5.49 0.03
C ARG A 5 -25.06 -6.49 -0.25
N GLN A 6 -24.30 -6.30 -1.33
CA GLN A 6 -23.16 -7.15 -1.69
C GLN A 6 -22.03 -7.10 -0.65
N ILE A 7 -21.76 -5.93 -0.05
CA ILE A 7 -20.82 -5.83 1.09
C ILE A 7 -21.32 -6.71 2.25
N GLY A 8 -22.62 -6.66 2.56
CA GLY A 8 -23.25 -7.49 3.59
C GLY A 8 -23.15 -8.99 3.28
N GLU A 9 -23.31 -9.41 2.03
CA GLU A 9 -23.14 -10.80 1.60
C GLU A 9 -21.70 -11.29 1.81
N VAL A 10 -20.71 -10.47 1.44
CA VAL A 10 -19.29 -10.81 1.65
C VAL A 10 -18.96 -10.87 3.14
N LEU A 11 -19.47 -9.94 3.95
CA LEU A 11 -19.29 -9.97 5.40
C LEU A 11 -19.98 -11.19 6.03
N GLY A 12 -21.16 -11.60 5.53
CA GLY A 12 -21.84 -12.83 5.94
C GLY A 12 -21.02 -14.08 5.59
N SER A 13 -20.45 -14.13 4.39
CA SER A 13 -19.53 -15.20 3.95
C SER A 13 -18.29 -15.26 4.85
N LEU A 14 -17.67 -14.11 5.15
CA LEU A 14 -16.52 -14.03 6.03
C LEU A 14 -16.86 -14.51 7.45
N ASN A 15 -17.99 -14.09 8.01
CA ASN A 15 -18.46 -14.60 9.30
C ASN A 15 -18.64 -16.12 9.29
N ALA A 16 -19.27 -16.67 8.24
CA ALA A 16 -19.47 -18.12 8.12
C ALA A 16 -18.15 -18.90 8.06
N LEU A 17 -17.12 -18.36 7.38
CA LEU A 17 -15.77 -18.93 7.40
C LEU A 17 -15.15 -18.87 8.79
N MET A 18 -15.27 -17.73 9.48
CA MET A 18 -14.67 -17.49 10.78
C MET A 18 -15.36 -18.22 11.95
N VAL A 19 -16.52 -18.86 11.73
CA VAL A 19 -17.08 -19.85 12.68
C VAL A 19 -16.07 -20.99 12.92
N LEU A 20 -15.26 -21.32 11.92
CA LEU A 20 -14.20 -22.34 11.97
C LEU A 20 -12.82 -21.72 12.23
N GLN A 21 -12.75 -20.58 12.92
CA GLN A 21 -11.49 -19.88 13.17
C GLN A 21 -10.43 -20.73 13.89
N ASP A 22 -10.82 -21.75 14.66
CA ASP A 22 -9.90 -22.63 15.39
C ASP A 22 -9.09 -23.53 14.43
N ASP A 23 -9.56 -23.72 13.19
CA ASP A 23 -8.83 -24.43 12.14
C ASP A 23 -7.72 -23.55 11.49
N ILE A 24 -7.69 -22.25 11.79
CA ILE A 24 -6.69 -21.31 11.28
C ILE A 24 -5.41 -21.42 12.12
N LEU A 25 -4.49 -22.25 11.67
CA LEU A 25 -3.22 -22.51 12.38
C LEU A 25 -2.19 -21.36 12.28
N ILE A 26 -2.37 -20.43 11.32
CA ILE A 26 -1.45 -19.30 11.11
C ILE A 26 -2.29 -18.06 10.78
N ASN A 27 -1.99 -16.95 11.44
CA ASN A 27 -2.68 -15.65 11.31
C ASN A 27 -4.12 -15.61 11.87
N GLN A 28 -4.46 -16.47 12.83
CA GLN A 28 -5.80 -16.50 13.43
C GLN A 28 -6.18 -15.12 14.00
N ARG A 29 -5.31 -14.49 14.80
CA ARG A 29 -5.59 -13.19 15.44
C ARG A 29 -5.71 -12.08 14.41
N GLN A 30 -4.88 -12.08 13.37
CA GLN A 30 -5.01 -11.17 12.23
C GLN A 30 -6.35 -11.37 11.49
N CYS A 31 -6.79 -12.61 11.25
CA CYS A 31 -8.10 -12.87 10.65
C CYS A 31 -9.26 -12.39 11.54
N CYS A 32 -9.19 -12.59 12.86
CA CYS A 32 -10.17 -12.06 13.81
C CYS A 32 -10.21 -10.52 13.78
N LEU A 33 -9.04 -9.86 13.79
CA LEU A 33 -8.95 -8.41 13.67
C LEU A 33 -9.60 -7.90 12.38
N LEU A 34 -9.35 -8.58 11.26
CA LEU A 34 -9.92 -8.22 9.97
C LEU A 34 -11.45 -8.34 9.96
N LEU A 35 -11.98 -9.42 10.55
CA LEU A 35 -13.43 -9.60 10.71
C LEU A 35 -14.04 -8.48 11.58
N ASP A 36 -13.40 -8.15 12.70
CA ASP A 36 -13.91 -7.16 13.64
C ASP A 36 -13.97 -5.75 13.02
N ILE A 37 -12.90 -5.33 12.33
CA ILE A 37 -12.87 -4.02 11.68
C ILE A 37 -13.79 -3.96 10.45
N PHE A 38 -13.96 -5.05 9.71
CA PHE A 38 -14.95 -5.12 8.62
C PHE A 38 -16.38 -5.06 9.16
N SER A 39 -16.66 -5.72 10.28
CA SER A 39 -17.94 -5.67 10.97
C SER A 39 -18.23 -4.26 11.50
N LEU A 40 -17.24 -3.60 12.12
CA LEU A 40 -17.36 -2.19 12.51
C LEU A 40 -17.61 -1.31 11.28
N GLY A 41 -16.85 -1.50 10.20
CA GLY A 41 -17.01 -0.76 8.95
C GLY A 41 -18.43 -0.85 8.38
N PHE A 42 -18.96 -2.07 8.29
CA PHE A 42 -20.32 -2.31 7.82
C PHE A 42 -21.38 -1.67 8.73
N ASN A 43 -21.25 -1.85 10.05
CA ASN A 43 -22.19 -1.30 11.02
C ASN A 43 -22.17 0.23 11.03
N THR A 44 -20.99 0.86 10.97
CA THR A 44 -20.86 2.32 10.87
C THR A 44 -21.52 2.84 9.59
N VAL A 45 -21.29 2.21 8.43
CA VAL A 45 -21.96 2.60 7.17
C VAL A 45 -23.48 2.42 7.29
N ALA A 46 -23.96 1.34 7.90
CA ALA A 46 -25.39 1.11 8.12
C ALA A 46 -26.02 2.18 9.02
N GLU A 47 -25.33 2.54 10.11
CA GLU A 47 -25.73 3.62 11.03
C GLU A 47 -25.77 4.96 10.27
N GLU A 48 -24.73 5.32 9.54
CA GLU A 48 -24.67 6.58 8.78
C GLU A 48 -25.75 6.67 7.70
N ILE A 49 -26.01 5.58 6.97
CA ILE A 49 -27.13 5.54 6.01
C ILE A 49 -28.47 5.75 6.72
N ARG A 50 -28.70 5.08 7.85
CA ARG A 50 -29.97 5.16 8.59
C ARG A 50 -30.23 6.54 9.17
N HIS A 51 -29.19 7.22 9.67
CA HIS A 51 -29.33 8.55 10.27
C HIS A 51 -29.45 9.65 9.21
N ASN A 52 -28.73 9.52 8.08
CA ASN A 52 -28.60 10.62 7.13
C ASN A 52 -29.44 10.47 5.85
N LEU A 53 -29.91 9.27 5.48
CA LEU A 53 -30.60 9.06 4.20
C LEU A 53 -32.03 8.53 4.39
N LYS A 54 -32.92 8.88 3.44
CA LYS A 54 -34.27 8.29 3.35
C LYS A 54 -34.24 7.08 2.41
N LEU A 55 -34.76 5.93 2.87
CA LEU A 55 -34.67 4.65 2.14
C LEU A 55 -35.53 4.62 0.87
N GLU A 56 -36.57 5.44 0.83
CA GLU A 56 -37.48 5.62 -0.30
C GLU A 56 -36.75 6.23 -1.52
N GLU A 57 -35.69 7.00 -1.27
CA GLU A 57 -34.92 7.74 -2.28
C GLU A 57 -33.74 6.91 -2.85
N LYS A 58 -33.69 5.60 -2.57
CA LYS A 58 -32.58 4.69 -2.90
C LYS A 58 -32.24 4.58 -4.40
N HIS A 59 -33.18 4.91 -5.28
CA HIS A 59 -33.01 4.86 -6.74
C HIS A 59 -32.78 6.23 -7.39
N THR A 60 -32.92 7.32 -6.62
CA THR A 60 -32.84 8.69 -7.15
C THR A 60 -31.65 9.44 -6.58
N LYS A 61 -31.61 9.64 -5.25
CA LYS A 61 -30.62 10.52 -4.60
C LYS A 61 -29.35 9.81 -4.11
N TRP A 62 -29.31 8.48 -4.20
CA TRP A 62 -28.18 7.68 -3.71
C TRP A 62 -27.09 7.41 -4.77
N ARG A 63 -27.17 8.04 -5.95
CA ARG A 63 -26.25 7.80 -7.06
C ARG A 63 -24.78 8.05 -6.67
N ALA A 64 -24.51 9.06 -5.84
CA ALA A 64 -23.17 9.39 -5.37
C ALA A 64 -22.50 8.27 -4.54
N LEU A 65 -23.28 7.36 -3.95
CA LEU A 65 -22.74 6.26 -3.14
C LEU A 65 -22.24 5.07 -3.98
N GLU A 66 -22.58 5.01 -5.27
CA GLU A 66 -22.34 3.81 -6.08
C GLU A 66 -20.85 3.43 -6.15
N GLN A 67 -20.00 4.35 -6.60
CA GLN A 67 -18.58 4.07 -6.78
C GLN A 67 -17.84 3.89 -5.43
N PRO A 68 -18.05 4.72 -4.39
CA PRO A 68 -17.48 4.49 -3.07
C PRO A 68 -17.83 3.13 -2.46
N LEU A 69 -19.11 2.71 -2.54
CA LEU A 69 -19.52 1.40 -2.03
C LEU A 69 -18.99 0.25 -2.89
N ARG A 70 -18.84 0.43 -4.20
CA ARG A 70 -18.23 -0.58 -5.09
C ARG A 70 -16.76 -0.83 -4.75
N GLU A 71 -16.01 0.22 -4.46
CA GLU A 71 -14.61 0.09 -4.00
C GLU A 71 -14.53 -0.52 -2.61
N LEU A 72 -15.46 -0.17 -1.70
CA LEU A 72 -15.53 -0.80 -0.39
C LEU A 72 -15.86 -2.30 -0.49
N TYR A 73 -16.81 -2.69 -1.36
CA TYR A 73 -17.09 -4.09 -1.69
C TYR A 73 -15.84 -4.83 -2.18
N ARG A 74 -15.05 -4.20 -3.06
CA ARG A 74 -13.79 -4.77 -3.54
C ARG A 74 -12.84 -5.08 -2.39
N VAL A 75 -12.63 -4.12 -1.48
CA VAL A 75 -11.75 -4.30 -0.31
C VAL A 75 -12.24 -5.45 0.59
N PHE A 76 -13.55 -5.54 0.83
CA PHE A 76 -14.14 -6.61 1.61
C PHE A 76 -13.90 -7.98 0.95
N LYS A 77 -14.07 -8.06 -0.38
CA LYS A 77 -13.84 -9.29 -1.14
C LYS A 77 -12.38 -9.75 -1.08
N GLU A 78 -11.45 -8.82 -1.17
CA GLU A 78 -10.02 -9.13 -1.01
C GLU A 78 -9.67 -9.62 0.40
N GLY A 79 -10.28 -9.03 1.43
CA GLY A 79 -10.10 -9.51 2.81
C GLY A 79 -10.69 -10.90 3.03
N GLU A 80 -11.85 -11.22 2.43
CA GLU A 80 -12.41 -12.57 2.44
C GLU A 80 -11.43 -13.58 1.81
N MET A 81 -10.82 -13.23 0.67
CA MET A 81 -9.85 -14.09 0.00
C MET A 81 -8.57 -14.30 0.81
N TYR A 82 -8.12 -13.29 1.54
CA TYR A 82 -7.01 -13.44 2.48
C TYR A 82 -7.34 -14.47 3.57
N VAL A 83 -8.52 -14.37 4.19
CA VAL A 83 -8.95 -15.34 5.20
C VAL A 83 -9.08 -16.75 4.61
N ARG A 84 -9.65 -16.90 3.40
CA ARG A 84 -9.68 -18.19 2.69
C ARG A 84 -8.28 -18.76 2.45
N ASN A 85 -7.30 -17.92 2.12
CA ASN A 85 -5.91 -18.36 1.94
C ASN A 85 -5.27 -18.80 3.26
N CYS A 86 -5.53 -18.09 4.36
CA CYS A 86 -5.12 -18.48 5.71
C CYS A 86 -5.78 -19.80 6.17
N MET A 87 -7.03 -20.05 5.77
CA MET A 87 -7.77 -21.29 6.03
C MET A 87 -7.41 -22.45 5.08
N SER A 88 -6.65 -22.20 4.01
CA SER A 88 -6.39 -23.23 3.00
C SER A 88 -5.75 -24.48 3.59
N ASN A 89 -6.14 -25.65 3.09
CA ASN A 89 -5.59 -26.95 3.47
C ASN A 89 -4.25 -27.28 2.79
N LYS A 90 -3.52 -26.25 2.34
CA LYS A 90 -2.16 -26.40 1.80
C LYS A 90 -1.21 -26.99 2.83
N ASP A 91 -0.08 -27.53 2.35
CA ASP A 91 0.99 -28.04 3.20
C ASP A 91 1.34 -27.03 4.31
N TRP A 92 1.39 -27.54 5.54
CA TRP A 92 1.56 -26.68 6.71
C TRP A 92 2.91 -25.97 6.70
N TRP A 93 4.00 -26.65 6.31
CA TRP A 93 5.32 -26.04 6.24
C TRP A 93 5.39 -24.99 5.13
N GLY A 94 4.81 -25.26 3.96
CA GLY A 94 4.68 -24.28 2.88
C GLY A 94 3.92 -23.03 3.33
N LYS A 95 2.84 -23.20 4.10
CA LYS A 95 2.11 -22.09 4.73
C LYS A 95 2.97 -21.32 5.73
N VAL A 96 3.70 -22.00 6.61
CA VAL A 96 4.62 -21.34 7.57
C VAL A 96 5.65 -20.50 6.82
N ILE A 97 6.29 -21.04 5.78
CA ILE A 97 7.28 -20.29 5.00
C ILE A 97 6.66 -19.05 4.36
N ASN A 98 5.46 -19.14 3.78
CA ASN A 98 4.77 -17.98 3.20
C ASN A 98 4.29 -16.94 4.25
N PHE A 99 3.82 -17.39 5.41
CA PHE A 99 3.08 -16.54 6.35
C PHE A 99 3.85 -16.09 7.60
N HIS A 100 4.99 -16.69 7.95
CA HIS A 100 5.69 -16.41 9.23
C HIS A 100 6.12 -14.95 9.44
N GLN A 101 6.27 -14.18 8.36
CA GLN A 101 6.56 -12.74 8.41
C GLN A 101 5.34 -11.89 8.01
N ASN A 102 4.23 -12.48 7.56
CA ASN A 102 3.12 -11.77 6.93
C ASN A 102 2.51 -10.67 7.82
N LYS A 103 2.36 -9.47 7.25
CA LYS A 103 1.69 -8.32 7.86
C LYS A 103 0.53 -7.79 7.00
N ASP A 104 0.10 -8.55 5.98
CA ASP A 104 -0.83 -8.07 4.96
C ASP A 104 -2.21 -7.68 5.52
N CYS A 105 -2.63 -8.26 6.66
CA CYS A 105 -3.85 -7.84 7.33
C CYS A 105 -3.88 -6.32 7.57
N VAL A 106 -2.84 -5.78 8.20
CA VAL A 106 -2.73 -4.33 8.50
C VAL A 106 -2.20 -3.57 7.29
N GLU A 107 -1.09 -4.03 6.73
CA GLU A 107 -0.33 -3.30 5.71
C GLU A 107 -1.00 -3.30 4.33
N PHE A 108 -1.99 -4.16 4.08
CA PHE A 108 -2.67 -4.22 2.80
C PHE A 108 -4.19 -4.09 2.94
N HIS A 109 -4.84 -4.98 3.68
CA HIS A 109 -6.31 -5.01 3.74
C HIS A 109 -6.88 -3.84 4.55
N ILE A 110 -6.41 -3.62 5.78
CA ILE A 110 -6.85 -2.48 6.61
C ILE A 110 -6.38 -1.16 6.02
N HIS A 111 -5.15 -1.10 5.49
CA HIS A 111 -4.69 0.08 4.75
C HIS A 111 -5.67 0.47 3.64
N ASN A 112 -6.06 -0.48 2.78
CA ASN A 112 -6.99 -0.20 1.68
C ASN A 112 -8.38 0.17 2.21
N LEU A 113 -8.88 -0.51 3.26
CA LEU A 113 -10.13 -0.14 3.93
C LEU A 113 -10.13 1.32 4.34
N LEU A 114 -9.13 1.77 5.11
CA LEU A 114 -9.05 3.14 5.60
C LEU A 114 -8.86 4.18 4.48
N CYS A 115 -8.22 3.81 3.36
CA CYS A 115 -8.09 4.70 2.20
C CYS A 115 -9.44 5.01 1.53
N TYR A 116 -10.33 4.01 1.42
CA TYR A 116 -11.62 4.17 0.76
C TYR A 116 -12.74 4.57 1.73
N PHE A 117 -12.61 4.28 3.03
CA PHE A 117 -13.67 4.56 4.01
C PHE A 117 -14.01 6.04 4.10
N SER A 118 -13.01 6.93 3.98
CA SER A 118 -13.24 8.37 3.93
C SER A 118 -14.13 8.79 2.75
N ALA A 119 -13.97 8.17 1.58
CA ALA A 119 -14.83 8.44 0.42
C ALA A 119 -16.28 7.98 0.66
N VAL A 120 -16.48 6.87 1.38
CA VAL A 120 -17.81 6.35 1.71
C VAL A 120 -18.54 7.30 2.67
N ILE A 121 -17.87 7.76 3.73
CA ILE A 121 -18.45 8.73 4.66
C ILE A 121 -18.79 10.05 3.94
N GLU A 122 -17.86 10.61 3.15
CA GLU A 122 -18.09 11.85 2.39
C GLU A 122 -19.23 11.71 1.35
N ALA A 123 -19.39 10.54 0.74
CA ALA A 123 -20.48 10.28 -0.19
C ALA A 123 -21.85 10.16 0.51
N ILE A 124 -21.90 9.56 1.71
CA ILE A 124 -23.12 9.51 2.52
C ILE A 124 -23.52 10.93 2.96
N GLU A 125 -22.55 11.75 3.36
CA GLU A 125 -22.78 13.16 3.72
C GLU A 125 -23.34 13.95 2.53
N THR A 126 -22.71 13.81 1.36
CA THR A 126 -23.14 14.50 0.13
C THR A 126 -24.56 14.11 -0.29
N ALA A 127 -24.91 12.82 -0.21
CA ALA A 127 -26.29 12.38 -0.45
C ALA A 127 -27.25 12.83 0.67
N GLY A 128 -26.75 12.95 1.91
CA GLY A 128 -27.48 13.44 3.07
C GLY A 128 -27.91 14.89 2.95
N GLU A 129 -27.09 15.75 2.34
CA GLU A 129 -27.37 17.18 2.08
C GLU A 129 -28.62 17.39 1.21
N ILE A 130 -28.89 16.48 0.27
CA ILE A 130 -30.02 16.55 -0.65
C ILE A 130 -31.16 15.59 -0.29
N SER A 131 -30.99 14.76 0.73
CA SER A 131 -31.94 13.74 1.14
C SER A 131 -33.18 14.38 1.78
N GLY A 132 -34.37 13.89 1.42
CA GLY A 132 -35.65 14.46 1.84
C GLY A 132 -36.21 15.58 0.96
N LEU A 133 -37.45 15.95 1.22
CA LEU A 133 -38.20 16.94 0.42
C LEU A 133 -38.23 18.33 1.06
N ASP A 134 -37.94 18.46 2.35
CA ASP A 134 -37.98 19.73 3.10
C ASP A 134 -36.69 20.54 2.88
N PRO A 135 -36.75 21.70 2.21
CA PRO A 135 -35.59 22.58 2.02
C PRO A 135 -34.95 23.07 3.33
N SER A 136 -35.74 23.23 4.40
CA SER A 136 -35.22 23.64 5.71
C SER A 136 -34.37 22.53 6.33
N GLU A 137 -34.81 21.28 6.24
CA GLU A 137 -34.04 20.09 6.66
C GLU A 137 -32.74 19.97 5.86
N MET A 138 -32.80 20.14 4.53
CA MET A 138 -31.63 20.10 3.65
C MET A 138 -30.59 21.17 4.02
N GLU A 139 -31.02 22.41 4.27
CA GLU A 139 -30.12 23.49 4.68
C GLU A 139 -29.48 23.22 6.05
N ARG A 140 -30.26 22.76 7.03
CA ARG A 140 -29.71 22.38 8.36
C ARG A 140 -28.63 21.30 8.23
N ARG A 141 -28.86 20.27 7.40
CA ARG A 141 -27.89 19.20 7.17
C ARG A 141 -26.62 19.73 6.50
N ARG A 142 -26.76 20.61 5.49
CA ARG A 142 -25.62 21.28 4.85
C ARG A 142 -24.78 22.05 5.86
N VAL A 143 -25.40 22.78 6.79
CA VAL A 143 -24.68 23.49 7.87
C VAL A 143 -23.96 22.50 8.79
N VAL A 144 -24.63 21.41 9.21
CA VAL A 144 -24.04 20.38 10.08
C VAL A 144 -22.82 19.73 9.42
N PHE A 145 -22.93 19.29 8.16
CA PHE A 145 -21.82 18.70 7.43
C PHE A 145 -20.75 19.73 7.06
N SER A 146 -21.09 21.02 6.94
CA SER A 146 -20.10 22.08 6.79
C SER A 146 -19.23 22.20 8.06
N ARG A 147 -19.88 22.37 9.22
CA ARG A 147 -19.22 22.52 10.54
C ARG A 147 -18.37 21.33 10.95
N LYS A 148 -18.70 20.12 10.45
CA LYS A 148 -17.83 18.94 10.63
C LYS A 148 -16.39 19.26 10.25
N TYR A 149 -16.16 19.99 9.16
CA TYR A 149 -14.83 20.27 8.60
C TYR A 149 -14.28 21.65 9.01
N ASP A 150 -14.71 22.21 10.14
CA ASP A 150 -14.16 23.45 10.67
C ASP A 150 -12.67 23.29 11.04
N ARG A 151 -11.92 24.39 10.94
CA ARG A 151 -10.45 24.42 11.13
C ARG A 151 -10.01 23.91 12.50
N GLU A 152 -10.86 24.09 13.51
CA GLU A 152 -10.63 23.65 14.90
C GLU A 152 -10.49 22.13 15.03
N TRP A 153 -11.11 21.35 14.14
CA TRP A 153 -11.03 19.88 14.15
C TRP A 153 -9.77 19.34 13.50
N ASN A 154 -8.94 20.21 12.92
CA ASN A 154 -7.70 19.82 12.24
C ASN A 154 -6.54 19.64 13.25
N ASP A 155 -6.72 18.68 14.15
CA ASP A 155 -5.74 18.15 15.12
C ASP A 155 -5.94 16.62 15.24
N PRO A 156 -4.86 15.80 15.20
CA PRO A 156 -5.00 14.34 15.20
C PRO A 156 -5.75 13.77 16.40
N LYS A 157 -5.54 14.35 17.60
CA LYS A 157 -6.15 13.85 18.85
C LYS A 157 -7.63 14.24 18.91
N LEU A 158 -7.96 15.47 18.54
CA LEU A 158 -9.36 15.93 18.45
C LEU A 158 -10.14 15.15 17.40
N PHE A 159 -9.55 14.92 16.22
CA PHE A 159 -10.15 14.08 15.18
C PHE A 159 -10.40 12.66 15.68
N GLN A 160 -9.42 12.03 16.32
CA GLN A 160 -9.59 10.66 16.83
C GLN A 160 -10.66 10.60 17.94
N TRP A 161 -10.69 11.59 18.84
CA TRP A 161 -11.70 11.65 19.89
C TRP A 161 -13.12 11.82 19.34
N ARG A 162 -13.31 12.77 18.41
CA ARG A 162 -14.63 13.12 17.89
C ARG A 162 -15.14 12.18 16.80
N PHE A 163 -14.27 11.78 15.88
CA PHE A 163 -14.63 11.05 14.67
C PHE A 163 -13.98 9.66 14.58
N GLY A 164 -13.22 9.22 15.60
CA GLY A 164 -12.47 7.96 15.54
C GLY A 164 -13.32 6.74 15.26
N LYS A 165 -14.49 6.60 15.91
CA LYS A 165 -15.45 5.51 15.61
C LYS A 165 -15.97 5.59 14.18
N GLN A 166 -16.32 6.80 13.72
CA GLN A 166 -16.85 7.05 12.38
C GLN A 166 -15.84 6.72 11.27
N TYR A 167 -14.53 6.88 11.53
CA TYR A 167 -13.47 6.57 10.56
C TYR A 167 -12.66 5.30 10.91
N LEU A 168 -13.24 4.39 11.70
CA LEU A 168 -12.67 3.08 12.04
C LEU A 168 -11.30 3.10 12.73
N VAL A 169 -10.99 4.19 13.43
CA VAL A 169 -9.77 4.36 14.24
C VAL A 169 -10.05 4.62 15.73
N PRO A 170 -11.02 3.93 16.37
CA PRO A 170 -11.16 4.01 17.83
C PRO A 170 -9.92 3.38 18.50
N ARG A 171 -9.60 3.86 19.70
CA ARG A 171 -8.33 3.56 20.37
C ARG A 171 -8.11 2.05 20.58
N ASP A 172 -9.15 1.33 20.94
CA ASP A 172 -9.16 -0.12 21.17
C ASP A 172 -8.82 -0.93 19.92
N ILE A 173 -9.40 -0.60 18.76
CA ILE A 173 -9.07 -1.27 17.49
C ILE A 173 -7.65 -0.93 17.04
N CYS A 174 -7.25 0.34 17.14
CA CYS A 174 -5.90 0.76 16.75
C CYS A 174 -4.80 0.03 17.52
N LEU A 175 -4.99 -0.22 18.82
CA LEU A 175 -4.04 -1.00 19.63
C LEU A 175 -3.88 -2.43 19.10
N ARG A 176 -4.96 -3.04 18.60
CA ARG A 176 -4.94 -4.42 18.10
C ARG A 176 -4.17 -4.61 16.80
N PHE A 177 -3.88 -3.55 16.05
CA PHE A 177 -3.14 -3.65 14.78
C PHE A 177 -1.75 -4.27 14.99
N GLU A 178 -1.03 -3.83 16.03
CA GLU A 178 0.28 -4.38 16.35
C GLU A 178 0.16 -5.66 17.19
N HIS A 179 -0.75 -5.69 18.17
CA HIS A 179 -0.88 -6.85 19.07
C HIS A 179 -1.26 -8.14 18.34
N SER A 180 -2.18 -8.08 17.37
CA SER A 180 -2.64 -9.28 16.64
C SER A 180 -1.49 -9.96 15.90
N TRP A 181 -0.61 -9.18 15.26
CA TRP A 181 0.58 -9.70 14.58
C TRP A 181 1.59 -10.30 15.57
N ARG A 182 1.83 -9.64 16.71
CA ARG A 182 2.74 -10.15 17.75
C ARG A 182 2.22 -11.44 18.39
N GLU A 183 0.92 -11.53 18.65
CA GLU A 183 0.28 -12.75 19.18
C GLU A 183 0.35 -13.91 18.20
N ASP A 184 0.01 -13.70 16.92
CA ASP A 184 0.12 -14.76 15.91
C ASP A 184 1.56 -15.26 15.75
N ARG A 185 2.55 -14.36 15.86
CA ARG A 185 3.97 -14.74 15.87
C ARG A 185 4.31 -15.62 17.08
N TRP A 186 3.77 -15.30 18.26
CA TRP A 186 3.97 -16.12 19.46
C TRP A 186 3.32 -17.50 19.31
N ASN A 187 2.06 -17.55 18.87
CA ASN A 187 1.34 -18.80 18.63
C ASN A 187 2.08 -19.69 17.62
N LEU A 188 2.64 -19.10 16.57
CA LEU A 188 3.44 -19.83 15.58
C LEU A 188 4.72 -20.41 16.19
N VAL A 189 5.39 -19.67 17.08
CA VAL A 189 6.56 -20.17 17.81
C VAL A 189 6.18 -21.36 18.70
N GLU A 190 5.05 -21.29 19.42
CA GLU A 190 4.56 -22.41 20.23
C GLU A 190 4.26 -23.65 19.36
N ALA A 191 3.52 -23.47 18.27
CA ALA A 191 3.19 -24.56 17.34
C ALA A 191 4.45 -25.22 16.72
N LEU A 192 5.48 -24.42 16.39
CA LEU A 192 6.77 -24.91 15.92
C LEU A 192 7.51 -25.69 17.01
N GLN A 193 7.47 -25.25 18.26
CA GLN A 193 8.07 -25.96 19.40
C GLN A 193 7.36 -27.29 19.68
N GLU A 194 6.03 -27.33 19.59
CA GLU A 194 5.25 -28.56 19.77
C GLU A 194 5.56 -29.58 18.68
N LYS A 195 5.55 -29.17 17.40
CA LYS A 195 5.94 -30.05 16.29
C LYS A 195 7.38 -30.54 16.46
N ARG A 196 8.32 -29.68 16.86
CA ARG A 196 9.69 -30.09 17.13
C ARG A 196 9.77 -31.18 18.22
N LYS A 197 8.98 -31.07 19.29
CA LYS A 197 8.97 -32.00 20.43
C LYS A 197 8.20 -33.29 20.16
N SER A 198 7.29 -33.29 19.18
CA SER A 198 6.54 -34.49 18.83
C SER A 198 7.49 -35.63 18.51
N LYS A 199 7.37 -36.71 19.28
CA LYS A 199 8.18 -37.93 19.13
C LYS A 199 7.71 -38.80 17.95
N SER A 200 6.71 -38.36 17.18
CA SER A 200 6.26 -39.12 16.02
C SER A 200 7.34 -39.12 14.93
N ASP A 201 7.56 -40.30 14.34
CA ASP A 201 8.38 -40.52 13.14
C ASP A 201 7.82 -39.77 11.91
N GLU A 202 6.66 -39.13 12.06
CA GLU A 202 5.99 -38.36 11.01
C GLU A 202 6.77 -37.10 10.61
N ILE A 203 7.59 -36.52 11.52
CA ILE A 203 8.36 -35.32 11.21
C ILE A 203 9.77 -35.73 10.79
N GLY A 204 10.03 -35.62 9.49
CA GLY A 204 11.33 -35.90 8.91
C GLY A 204 12.45 -35.04 9.50
N LYS A 205 13.69 -35.51 9.35
CA LYS A 205 14.89 -34.82 9.85
C LYS A 205 15.02 -33.40 9.28
N THR A 206 14.60 -33.22 8.02
CA THR A 206 14.55 -31.95 7.29
C THR A 206 13.61 -30.95 7.96
N GLU A 207 12.41 -31.37 8.31
CA GLU A 207 11.37 -30.56 8.95
C GLU A 207 11.77 -30.17 10.37
N LYS A 208 12.42 -31.06 11.13
CA LYS A 208 12.98 -30.73 12.45
C LYS A 208 14.03 -29.62 12.36
N ARG A 209 14.95 -29.70 11.39
CA ARG A 209 15.96 -28.66 11.13
C ARG A 209 15.32 -27.34 10.69
N LEU A 210 14.28 -27.41 9.87
CA LEU A 210 13.51 -26.23 9.46
C LEU A 210 12.83 -25.57 10.67
N ALA A 211 12.23 -26.36 11.56
CA ALA A 211 11.62 -25.90 12.80
C ALA A 211 12.62 -25.14 13.68
N ASP A 212 13.77 -25.76 13.97
CA ASP A 212 14.82 -25.19 14.83
C ASP A 212 15.27 -23.82 14.36
N PHE A 213 15.44 -23.68 13.06
CA PHE A 213 15.91 -22.44 12.48
C PHE A 213 14.81 -21.38 12.40
N LEU A 214 13.58 -21.73 12.01
CA LEU A 214 12.46 -20.79 12.03
C LEU A 214 12.21 -20.27 13.44
N LEU A 215 12.35 -21.12 14.46
CA LEU A 215 12.33 -20.71 15.86
C LEU A 215 13.41 -19.68 16.17
N LYS A 216 14.66 -19.88 15.71
CA LYS A 216 15.73 -18.88 15.88
C LYS A 216 15.39 -17.55 15.19
N LYS A 217 14.91 -17.59 13.94
CA LYS A 217 14.49 -16.41 13.18
C LYS A 217 13.35 -15.66 13.87
N LEU A 218 12.35 -16.37 14.38
CA LEU A 218 11.15 -15.79 14.97
C LEU A 218 11.34 -15.28 16.41
N THR A 219 12.21 -15.91 17.19
CA THR A 219 12.47 -15.49 18.59
C THR A 219 13.53 -14.40 18.70
N GLY A 220 14.40 -14.25 17.71
CA GLY A 220 15.54 -13.32 17.78
C GLY A 220 16.56 -13.65 18.88
N LEU A 221 16.51 -14.87 19.44
CA LEU A 221 17.34 -15.33 20.56
C LEU A 221 18.84 -15.43 20.21
N GLU A 222 19.16 -15.52 18.92
CA GLU A 222 20.49 -15.25 18.40
C GLU A 222 20.35 -14.06 17.47
N GLN A 223 21.34 -13.16 17.43
CA GLN A 223 21.47 -12.26 16.29
C GLN A 223 21.47 -13.15 15.06
N PHE A 224 20.34 -13.18 14.36
CA PHE A 224 20.18 -13.90 13.13
C PHE A 224 20.96 -13.09 12.10
N ASN A 225 22.29 -13.18 12.19
CA ASN A 225 23.30 -12.48 11.39
C ASN A 225 23.32 -13.07 9.97
N GLY A 226 22.14 -13.18 9.35
CA GLY A 226 22.02 -13.69 8.00
C GLY A 226 22.43 -15.15 7.91
N LYS A 227 22.44 -15.89 9.04
CA LYS A 227 22.75 -17.32 9.05
C LYS A 227 21.83 -18.00 8.06
N LEU A 228 22.41 -18.60 7.03
CA LEU A 228 21.69 -19.31 5.99
C LEU A 228 21.51 -20.78 6.40
N PHE A 229 20.43 -21.38 5.93
CA PHE A 229 20.18 -22.81 6.06
C PHE A 229 21.21 -23.61 5.25
N PRO A 230 21.63 -24.81 5.67
CA PRO A 230 22.31 -25.72 4.76
C PRO A 230 21.43 -26.04 3.55
N SER A 231 21.96 -25.92 2.32
CA SER A 231 21.23 -26.20 1.08
C SER A 231 20.62 -27.61 1.02
N SER A 232 21.15 -28.55 1.82
CA SER A 232 20.58 -29.89 1.99
C SER A 232 19.16 -29.93 2.56
N ILE A 233 18.70 -28.88 3.25
CA ILE A 233 17.31 -28.78 3.73
C ILE A 233 16.35 -28.50 2.56
N LEU A 234 16.78 -27.65 1.62
CA LEU A 234 16.00 -27.32 0.42
C LEU A 234 15.99 -28.51 -0.56
N VAL A 235 17.19 -28.93 -0.98
CA VAL A 235 17.37 -29.96 -2.01
C VAL A 235 16.99 -31.36 -1.49
N GLY A 236 17.04 -31.58 -0.18
CA GLY A 236 16.64 -32.83 0.45
C GLY A 236 15.14 -33.01 0.66
N SER A 237 14.31 -32.00 0.38
CA SER A 237 12.85 -32.16 0.42
C SER A 237 12.37 -33.10 -0.68
N LYS A 238 11.44 -34.00 -0.36
CA LYS A 238 10.95 -35.04 -1.30
C LYS A 238 10.29 -34.46 -2.55
N ASP A 239 9.69 -33.28 -2.43
CA ASP A 239 8.93 -32.61 -3.48
C ASP A 239 9.73 -31.49 -4.18
N TYR A 240 11.00 -31.30 -3.83
CA TYR A 240 11.80 -30.22 -4.39
C TYR A 240 12.04 -30.45 -5.89
N GLN A 241 11.59 -29.50 -6.70
CA GLN A 241 11.80 -29.53 -8.15
C GLN A 241 11.97 -28.12 -8.72
N VAL A 242 12.95 -27.94 -9.61
CA VAL A 242 13.05 -26.72 -10.44
C VAL A 242 12.06 -26.83 -11.60
N ARG A 243 11.04 -25.97 -11.64
CA ARG A 243 9.98 -25.99 -12.68
C ARG A 243 10.42 -25.31 -13.97
N ARG A 244 11.04 -24.13 -13.86
CA ARG A 244 11.57 -23.35 -14.99
C ARG A 244 12.60 -22.32 -14.53
N ARG A 245 13.42 -21.85 -15.47
CA ARG A 245 14.30 -20.68 -15.25
C ARG A 245 13.53 -19.40 -15.55
N LEU A 246 13.74 -18.37 -14.75
CA LEU A 246 13.08 -17.07 -14.88
C LEU A 246 14.09 -16.01 -15.32
N GLY A 247 13.70 -15.16 -16.28
CA GLY A 247 14.53 -14.08 -16.81
C GLY A 247 15.72 -14.53 -17.67
N GLY A 248 16.45 -13.56 -18.24
CA GLY A 248 17.55 -13.80 -19.17
C GLY A 248 18.91 -14.13 -18.53
N GLY A 249 19.07 -13.93 -17.22
CA GLY A 249 20.36 -14.01 -16.52
C GLY A 249 20.63 -15.34 -15.80
N GLY A 250 19.72 -16.30 -15.83
CA GLY A 250 19.89 -17.63 -15.21
C GLY A 250 19.94 -17.65 -13.67
N GLN A 251 19.91 -16.49 -12.99
CA GLN A 251 19.97 -16.35 -11.53
C GLN A 251 18.66 -16.67 -10.81
N TYR A 252 17.54 -16.65 -11.52
CA TYR A 252 16.21 -16.89 -10.93
C TYR A 252 15.64 -18.19 -11.48
N LYS A 253 15.06 -19.00 -10.59
CA LYS A 253 14.38 -20.26 -10.91
C LYS A 253 13.03 -20.28 -10.21
N GLU A 254 11.98 -20.72 -10.89
CA GLU A 254 10.75 -21.14 -10.20
C GLU A 254 10.99 -22.55 -9.65
N ILE A 255 10.78 -22.72 -8.35
CA ILE A 255 10.91 -24.00 -7.66
C ILE A 255 9.56 -24.42 -7.08
N GLN A 256 9.30 -25.72 -7.06
CA GLN A 256 8.29 -26.36 -6.23
C GLN A 256 8.99 -26.84 -4.96
N TRP A 257 8.48 -26.47 -3.78
CA TRP A 257 9.03 -26.88 -2.48
C TRP A 257 7.95 -26.77 -1.40
N LEU A 258 7.82 -27.76 -0.51
CA LEU A 258 6.81 -27.79 0.55
C LEU A 258 5.38 -27.56 0.03
N GLY A 259 5.04 -28.20 -1.10
CA GLY A 259 3.71 -28.16 -1.69
C GLY A 259 3.32 -26.84 -2.37
N ASP A 260 4.20 -25.83 -2.40
CA ASP A 260 3.94 -24.53 -3.04
C ASP A 260 5.04 -24.15 -4.04
N SER A 261 4.77 -23.13 -4.86
CA SER A 261 5.71 -22.59 -5.83
C SER A 261 6.38 -21.31 -5.31
N PHE A 262 7.70 -21.24 -5.43
CA PHE A 262 8.54 -20.13 -4.98
C PHE A 262 9.53 -19.70 -6.07
N VAL A 263 10.18 -18.55 -5.87
CA VAL A 263 11.32 -18.12 -6.68
C VAL A 263 12.61 -18.33 -5.90
N LEU A 264 13.58 -18.99 -6.50
CA LEU A 264 14.93 -19.15 -5.99
C LEU A 264 15.88 -18.22 -6.74
N ARG A 265 16.49 -17.26 -6.03
CA ARG A 265 17.62 -16.47 -6.52
C ARG A 265 18.92 -17.14 -6.06
N HIS A 266 19.77 -17.56 -7.00
CA HIS A 266 21.05 -18.21 -6.67
C HIS A 266 22.24 -17.45 -7.26
N PHE A 267 23.35 -17.45 -6.53
CA PHE A 267 24.64 -16.86 -6.95
C PHE A 267 25.81 -17.53 -6.23
N PHE A 268 27.00 -17.43 -6.81
CA PHE A 268 28.22 -18.04 -6.29
C PHE A 268 29.14 -16.97 -5.68
N GLY A 269 29.76 -17.28 -4.54
CA GLY A 269 30.70 -16.39 -3.87
C GLY A 269 30.86 -16.66 -2.38
N ASP A 270 31.88 -16.05 -1.78
CA ASP A 270 32.07 -16.10 -0.34
C ASP A 270 30.96 -15.31 0.37
N LEU A 271 30.39 -15.91 1.42
CA LEU A 271 29.23 -15.37 2.10
C LEU A 271 29.59 -14.21 3.06
N GLU A 272 30.78 -14.26 3.65
CA GLU A 272 31.26 -13.27 4.64
C GLU A 272 31.05 -11.81 4.24
N PRO A 273 31.46 -11.35 3.04
CA PRO A 273 31.25 -9.96 2.62
C PRO A 273 29.77 -9.59 2.39
N LEU A 274 28.88 -10.57 2.25
CA LEU A 274 27.46 -10.36 1.94
C LEU A 274 26.54 -10.56 3.14
N ASN A 275 27.05 -11.07 4.27
CA ASN A 275 26.24 -11.43 5.44
C ASN A 275 25.36 -10.28 5.93
N ALA A 276 25.90 -9.07 6.04
CA ALA A 276 25.13 -7.90 6.51
C ALA A 276 24.00 -7.54 5.53
N GLU A 277 24.28 -7.53 4.23
CA GLU A 277 23.28 -7.25 3.19
C GLU A 277 22.16 -8.32 3.18
N ILE A 278 22.53 -9.61 3.25
CA ILE A 278 21.57 -10.72 3.27
C ILE A 278 20.72 -10.68 4.55
N SER A 279 21.34 -10.39 5.71
CA SER A 279 20.64 -10.21 6.99
C SER A 279 19.57 -9.13 6.88
N SER A 280 19.94 -7.97 6.32
CA SER A 280 19.02 -6.85 6.11
C SER A 280 17.86 -7.27 5.21
N LEU A 281 18.14 -7.88 4.04
CA LEU A 281 17.12 -8.36 3.11
C LEU A 281 16.13 -9.35 3.74
N LEU A 282 16.60 -10.30 4.55
CA LEU A 282 15.75 -11.30 5.22
C LEU A 282 14.89 -10.73 6.36
N SER A 283 15.25 -9.54 6.87
CA SER A 283 14.54 -8.84 7.95
C SER A 283 13.40 -7.95 7.47
N LEU A 284 13.46 -7.50 6.20
CA LEU A 284 12.43 -6.65 5.60
C LEU A 284 11.11 -7.39 5.50
N CYS A 285 10.03 -6.66 5.73
CA CYS A 285 8.67 -7.20 5.69
C CYS A 285 7.67 -6.08 5.39
N HIS A 286 7.15 -6.03 4.16
CA HIS A 286 6.11 -5.09 3.76
C HIS A 286 5.33 -5.62 2.54
N SER A 287 4.03 -5.36 2.47
CA SER A 287 3.17 -5.92 1.41
C SER A 287 3.58 -5.51 -0.01
N ASN A 288 4.28 -4.38 -0.18
CA ASN A 288 4.75 -3.90 -1.49
C ASN A 288 6.26 -4.06 -1.72
N ILE A 289 6.94 -4.85 -0.89
CA ILE A 289 8.33 -5.26 -1.08
C ILE A 289 8.35 -6.76 -1.33
N LEU A 290 9.12 -7.20 -2.32
CA LEU A 290 9.28 -8.62 -2.61
C LEU A 290 9.97 -9.33 -1.44
N GLN A 291 9.26 -10.24 -0.80
CA GLN A 291 9.72 -10.86 0.43
C GLN A 291 10.81 -11.91 0.17
N TYR A 292 11.96 -11.77 0.84
CA TYR A 292 12.94 -12.85 1.01
C TYR A 292 12.53 -13.68 2.23
N LEU A 293 12.08 -14.91 2.00
CA LEU A 293 11.48 -15.77 3.04
C LEU A 293 12.55 -16.51 3.82
N CYS A 294 13.53 -17.07 3.12
CA CYS A 294 14.65 -17.79 3.70
C CYS A 294 15.85 -17.80 2.75
N GLY A 295 17.03 -18.13 3.27
CA GLY A 295 18.23 -18.25 2.46
C GLY A 295 19.07 -19.46 2.86
N PHE A 296 19.67 -20.10 1.87
CA PHE A 296 20.43 -21.34 1.97
C PHE A 296 21.87 -21.13 1.49
N TYR A 297 22.82 -21.84 2.07
CA TYR A 297 24.22 -21.84 1.67
C TYR A 297 24.75 -23.25 1.53
N ASP A 298 25.48 -23.47 0.44
CA ASP A 298 26.30 -24.65 0.21
C ASP A 298 27.76 -24.23 0.34
N GLU A 299 28.41 -24.65 1.43
CA GLU A 299 29.81 -24.31 1.72
C GLU A 299 30.78 -24.94 0.70
N GLU A 300 30.50 -26.16 0.23
CA GLU A 300 31.35 -26.87 -0.73
C GLU A 300 31.34 -26.19 -2.10
N ARG A 301 30.15 -25.76 -2.55
CA ARG A 301 29.95 -25.10 -3.84
C ARG A 301 30.13 -23.58 -3.79
N LYS A 302 30.20 -23.01 -2.59
CA LYS A 302 30.09 -21.57 -2.34
C LYS A 302 28.85 -20.97 -3.02
N GLU A 303 27.73 -21.68 -2.97
CA GLU A 303 26.47 -21.29 -3.61
C GLU A 303 25.49 -20.76 -2.56
N CYS A 304 25.05 -19.51 -2.73
CA CYS A 304 24.00 -18.91 -1.94
C CYS A 304 22.67 -18.96 -2.71
N SER A 305 21.59 -19.32 -2.02
CA SER A 305 20.27 -19.59 -2.57
C SER A 305 19.21 -18.91 -1.72
N LEU A 306 18.59 -17.84 -2.22
CA LEU A 306 17.55 -17.09 -1.51
C LEU A 306 16.17 -17.44 -2.06
N VAL A 307 15.26 -17.90 -1.19
CA VAL A 307 13.88 -18.23 -1.53
C VAL A 307 12.97 -17.03 -1.30
N MET A 308 12.13 -16.76 -2.30
CA MET A 308 11.27 -15.59 -2.40
C MET A 308 9.86 -16.03 -2.80
N GLU A 309 8.87 -15.17 -2.54
CA GLU A 309 7.53 -15.40 -3.05
C GLU A 309 7.47 -15.33 -4.59
N LEU A 310 6.54 -16.08 -5.19
CA LEU A 310 6.32 -16.06 -6.63
C LEU A 310 5.36 -14.93 -7.06
N MET A 311 5.84 -14.08 -7.97
CA MET A 311 5.06 -13.06 -8.68
C MET A 311 4.86 -13.49 -10.15
N HIS A 312 3.88 -12.90 -10.85
CA HIS A 312 3.54 -13.37 -12.20
C HIS A 312 4.52 -12.85 -13.27
N LYS A 313 4.69 -11.51 -13.37
CA LYS A 313 5.53 -10.84 -14.38
C LYS A 313 6.08 -9.53 -13.83
N ASP A 314 7.19 -9.05 -14.36
CA ASP A 314 7.62 -7.66 -14.17
C ASP A 314 6.79 -6.69 -15.03
N LEU A 315 6.74 -5.42 -14.63
CA LEU A 315 5.96 -4.38 -15.28
C LEU A 315 6.42 -4.19 -16.73
N LYS A 316 7.73 -4.20 -17.03
CA LYS A 316 8.24 -4.08 -18.41
C LYS A 316 7.72 -5.19 -19.32
N SER A 317 7.83 -6.44 -18.87
CA SER A 317 7.35 -7.60 -19.61
C SER A 317 5.83 -7.52 -19.82
N TYR A 318 5.08 -7.14 -18.78
CA TYR A 318 3.64 -6.95 -18.87
C TYR A 318 3.27 -5.85 -19.89
N MET A 319 3.97 -4.71 -19.85
CA MET A 319 3.76 -3.61 -20.79
C MET A 319 4.05 -4.03 -22.22
N LYS A 320 5.17 -4.71 -22.48
CA LYS A 320 5.52 -5.19 -23.83
C LYS A 320 4.48 -6.13 -24.43
N GLU A 321 3.86 -6.97 -23.61
CA GLU A 321 2.85 -7.93 -24.07
C GLU A 321 1.46 -7.32 -24.30
N ASN A 322 1.13 -6.25 -23.58
CA ASN A 322 -0.23 -5.70 -23.55
C ASN A 322 -0.35 -4.32 -24.22
N CYS A 323 0.76 -3.60 -24.39
CA CYS A 323 0.84 -2.39 -25.19
C CYS A 323 0.93 -2.78 -26.67
N GLY A 324 0.14 -2.09 -27.49
CA GLY A 324 0.19 -2.24 -28.94
C GLY A 324 -0.39 -1.00 -29.60
N PRO A 325 -0.19 -0.80 -30.90
CA PRO A 325 -0.58 0.42 -31.60
C PRO A 325 -2.09 0.72 -31.53
N ARG A 326 -2.92 -0.29 -31.20
CA ARG A 326 -4.37 -0.15 -31.02
C ARG A 326 -4.83 0.15 -29.59
N ARG A 327 -3.96 -0.02 -28.58
CA ARG A 327 -4.28 0.25 -27.17
C ARG A 327 -3.43 1.43 -26.68
N ARG A 328 -4.01 2.63 -26.75
CA ARG A 328 -3.33 3.87 -26.30
C ARG A 328 -3.09 3.91 -24.79
N TYR A 329 -3.90 3.22 -23.99
CA TYR A 329 -3.79 3.17 -22.54
C TYR A 329 -3.77 1.71 -22.09
N LEU A 330 -2.73 1.34 -21.34
CA LEU A 330 -2.58 -0.01 -20.81
C LEU A 330 -3.51 -0.28 -19.63
N PHE A 331 -3.62 0.70 -18.74
CA PHE A 331 -4.39 0.63 -17.51
C PHE A 331 -5.37 1.81 -17.45
N SER A 332 -6.50 1.61 -16.76
CA SER A 332 -7.37 2.73 -16.41
C SER A 332 -6.69 3.62 -15.37
N VAL A 333 -7.06 4.91 -15.30
CA VAL A 333 -6.48 5.86 -14.35
C VAL A 333 -6.54 5.37 -12.89
N PRO A 334 -7.66 4.77 -12.40
CA PRO A 334 -7.70 4.19 -11.06
C PRO A 334 -6.69 3.07 -10.81
N VAL A 335 -6.42 2.23 -11.82
CA VAL A 335 -5.41 1.15 -11.73
C VAL A 335 -4.00 1.74 -11.73
N VAL A 336 -3.73 2.74 -12.58
CA VAL A 336 -2.43 3.44 -12.60
C VAL A 336 -2.11 4.00 -11.22
N ILE A 337 -3.06 4.72 -10.61
CA ILE A 337 -2.87 5.33 -9.29
C ILE A 337 -2.68 4.27 -8.20
N ASP A 338 -3.39 3.15 -8.29
CA ASP A 338 -3.22 2.04 -7.35
C ASP A 338 -1.81 1.43 -7.42
N ILE A 339 -1.29 1.20 -8.62
CA ILE A 339 0.08 0.72 -8.83
C ILE A 339 1.10 1.76 -8.33
N MET A 340 0.93 3.04 -8.69
CA MET A 340 1.79 4.13 -8.22
C MET A 340 1.84 4.20 -6.69
N LEU A 341 0.68 4.08 -6.02
CA LEU A 341 0.59 4.11 -4.57
C LEU A 341 1.31 2.91 -3.94
N GLN A 342 1.12 1.70 -4.50
CA GLN A 342 1.81 0.50 -4.02
C GLN A 342 3.33 0.61 -4.13
N ILE A 343 3.84 1.12 -5.25
CA ILE A 343 5.29 1.37 -5.41
C ILE A 343 5.75 2.43 -4.40
N ALA A 344 5.07 3.57 -4.30
CA ALA A 344 5.44 4.63 -3.38
C ALA A 344 5.49 4.16 -1.92
N ARG A 345 4.55 3.30 -1.50
CA ARG A 345 4.53 2.71 -0.15
C ARG A 345 5.70 1.78 0.11
N GLY A 346 6.04 0.92 -0.85
CA GLY A 346 7.22 0.07 -0.72
C GLY A 346 8.50 0.89 -0.63
N MET A 347 8.63 1.96 -1.42
CA MET A 347 9.78 2.86 -1.35
C MET A 347 9.84 3.67 -0.04
N GLU A 348 8.70 4.16 0.47
CA GLU A 348 8.61 4.77 1.80
C GLU A 348 9.14 3.82 2.88
N TYR A 349 8.72 2.55 2.82
CA TYR A 349 9.20 1.53 3.75
C TYR A 349 10.71 1.29 3.63
N LEU A 350 11.27 1.15 2.42
CA LEU A 350 12.72 0.98 2.24
C LEU A 350 13.49 2.18 2.79
N HIS A 351 13.06 3.40 2.48
CA HIS A 351 13.69 4.63 2.97
C HIS A 351 13.60 4.76 4.49
N SER A 352 12.52 4.28 5.10
CA SER A 352 12.39 4.23 6.57
C SER A 352 13.37 3.27 7.26
N ASN A 353 13.91 2.32 6.50
CA ASN A 353 14.97 1.40 6.95
C ASN A 353 16.36 1.84 6.44
N GLU A 354 16.49 3.08 5.94
CA GLU A 354 17.74 3.63 5.37
C GLU A 354 18.28 2.82 4.17
N ILE A 355 17.40 2.11 3.46
CA ILE A 355 17.74 1.37 2.24
C ILE A 355 17.31 2.18 1.02
N PHE A 356 18.28 2.57 0.20
CA PHE A 356 18.03 3.22 -1.09
C PHE A 356 18.11 2.19 -2.22
N HIS A 357 17.17 2.25 -3.16
CA HIS A 357 17.07 1.23 -4.20
C HIS A 357 18.15 1.40 -5.28
N GLY A 358 18.35 2.64 -5.75
CA GLY A 358 19.37 3.03 -6.73
C GLY A 358 19.19 2.51 -8.16
N ASP A 359 18.16 1.71 -8.43
CA ASP A 359 17.90 1.05 -9.72
C ASP A 359 16.39 0.79 -9.91
N LEU A 360 15.56 1.74 -9.48
CA LEU A 360 14.10 1.58 -9.56
C LEU A 360 13.65 1.76 -11.02
N ASN A 361 13.21 0.68 -11.66
CA ASN A 361 12.79 0.67 -13.06
C ASN A 361 11.67 -0.38 -13.28
N PRO A 362 10.99 -0.40 -14.44
CA PRO A 362 9.86 -1.32 -14.66
C PRO A 362 10.22 -2.80 -14.65
N MET A 363 11.50 -3.20 -14.81
CA MET A 363 11.93 -4.60 -14.67
C MET A 363 11.97 -5.02 -13.19
N ASN A 364 12.12 -4.06 -12.28
CA ASN A 364 12.20 -4.26 -10.84
C ASN A 364 10.84 -4.10 -10.14
N ILE A 365 9.75 -3.81 -10.86
CA ILE A 365 8.38 -3.82 -10.35
C ILE A 365 7.69 -5.12 -10.76
N LEU A 366 7.41 -6.00 -9.81
CA LEU A 366 6.72 -7.26 -10.07
C LEU A 366 5.21 -7.11 -9.83
N LEU A 367 4.41 -7.65 -10.73
CA LEU A 367 2.95 -7.62 -10.70
C LEU A 367 2.38 -9.03 -10.48
N LYS A 368 1.30 -9.08 -9.69
CA LYS A 368 0.45 -10.25 -9.48
C LYS A 368 -1.01 -9.84 -9.62
N GLU A 369 -1.78 -10.53 -10.42
CA GLU A 369 -3.19 -10.20 -10.64
C GLU A 369 -4.01 -10.46 -9.37
N ARG A 370 -4.93 -9.55 -9.03
CA ARG A 370 -5.83 -9.68 -7.89
C ARG A 370 -7.11 -10.39 -8.34
N SER A 371 -7.26 -11.65 -7.91
CA SER A 371 -8.24 -12.66 -8.38
C SER A 371 -9.71 -12.22 -8.63
N HIS A 372 -10.22 -11.17 -7.99
CA HIS A 372 -11.63 -10.74 -8.10
C HIS A 372 -11.79 -9.27 -8.48
N THR A 373 -10.74 -8.65 -9.00
CA THR A 373 -10.70 -7.21 -9.23
C THR A 373 -10.14 -6.96 -10.62
N GLU A 374 -11.03 -6.93 -11.61
CA GLU A 374 -10.65 -6.82 -13.02
C GLU A 374 -9.68 -5.65 -13.25
N GLY A 375 -8.49 -5.97 -13.78
CA GLY A 375 -7.45 -5.01 -14.11
C GLY A 375 -6.60 -4.51 -12.93
N TYR A 376 -6.86 -4.89 -11.68
CA TYR A 376 -6.04 -4.51 -10.54
C TYR A 376 -4.93 -5.52 -10.25
N PHE A 377 -3.77 -5.00 -9.85
CA PHE A 377 -2.57 -5.79 -9.57
C PHE A 377 -2.08 -5.52 -8.15
N HIS A 378 -1.47 -6.53 -7.54
CA HIS A 378 -0.59 -6.38 -6.41
C HIS A 378 0.83 -6.16 -6.95
N ALA A 379 1.38 -4.98 -6.72
CA ALA A 379 2.73 -4.60 -7.13
C ALA A 379 3.71 -4.74 -5.97
N LYS A 380 4.88 -5.34 -6.24
CA LYS A 380 5.99 -5.45 -5.29
C LYS A 380 7.30 -5.01 -5.93
N ILE A 381 8.08 -4.23 -5.19
CA ILE A 381 9.40 -3.80 -5.63
C ILE A 381 10.40 -4.93 -5.38
N SER A 382 11.32 -5.11 -6.32
CA SER A 382 12.37 -6.13 -6.31
C SER A 382 13.70 -5.54 -6.75
N GLY A 383 14.78 -6.32 -6.76
CA GLY A 383 16.05 -5.83 -7.32
C GLY A 383 16.74 -4.76 -6.48
N PHE A 384 16.47 -4.62 -5.19
CA PHE A 384 17.31 -3.85 -4.26
C PHE A 384 18.24 -4.79 -3.46
N GLY A 385 19.29 -4.22 -2.86
CA GLY A 385 20.34 -4.97 -2.14
C GLY A 385 21.22 -5.87 -3.04
N LEU A 386 22.24 -6.49 -2.44
CA LEU A 386 23.23 -7.35 -3.11
C LEU A 386 23.88 -6.65 -4.31
N THR A 387 24.24 -5.38 -4.13
CA THR A 387 24.76 -4.53 -5.22
C THR A 387 26.10 -5.04 -5.75
N SER A 388 26.94 -5.58 -4.86
CA SER A 388 28.20 -6.26 -5.17
C SER A 388 28.01 -7.48 -6.09
N VAL A 389 26.98 -8.30 -5.84
CA VAL A 389 26.63 -9.47 -6.69
C VAL A 389 26.08 -9.03 -8.04
N LYS A 390 25.25 -7.97 -8.07
CA LYS A 390 24.73 -7.41 -9.33
C LYS A 390 25.86 -6.96 -10.25
N ASN A 391 26.87 -6.26 -9.73
CA ASN A 391 27.98 -5.74 -10.53
C ASN A 391 28.78 -6.86 -11.22
N GLN A 392 29.02 -7.99 -10.55
CA GLN A 392 29.68 -9.17 -11.15
C GLN A 392 28.85 -9.82 -12.27
N SER A 393 27.53 -9.62 -12.24
CA SER A 393 26.59 -10.18 -13.21
C SER A 393 26.49 -9.31 -14.45
N PHE A 394 26.48 -7.99 -14.28
CA PHE A 394 26.49 -7.02 -15.38
C PHE A 394 27.75 -7.11 -16.24
N SER A 395 28.91 -7.38 -15.66
CA SER A 395 30.16 -7.55 -16.42
C SER A 395 30.14 -8.75 -17.37
N ARG A 396 29.26 -9.75 -17.15
CA ARG A 396 29.09 -10.91 -18.03
C ARG A 396 27.95 -10.78 -19.04
N ALA A 397 27.04 -9.83 -18.87
CA ALA A 397 25.79 -9.74 -19.64
C ALA A 397 25.72 -8.57 -20.65
N SER A 398 26.81 -7.83 -20.85
CA SER A 398 26.86 -6.58 -21.62
C SER A 398 26.71 -6.70 -23.15
N SER A 399 26.17 -7.79 -23.70
CA SER A 399 26.16 -8.03 -25.16
C SER A 399 24.78 -8.28 -25.81
N ARG A 400 23.66 -7.78 -25.23
CA ARG A 400 22.34 -7.87 -25.90
C ARG A 400 21.81 -6.50 -26.37
N PRO A 401 21.68 -6.25 -27.69
CA PRO A 401 21.28 -4.97 -28.27
C PRO A 401 19.80 -4.59 -28.12
N THR A 402 19.04 -5.24 -27.25
CA THR A 402 17.57 -5.09 -27.16
C THR A 402 17.05 -4.54 -25.83
N THR A 403 17.93 -4.21 -24.89
CA THR A 403 17.53 -3.56 -23.63
C THR A 403 17.66 -2.04 -23.77
N PRO A 404 16.58 -1.26 -23.57
CA PRO A 404 16.67 0.20 -23.46
C PRO A 404 17.74 0.61 -22.46
N ASP A 405 18.39 1.72 -22.76
CA ASP A 405 19.52 2.25 -22.02
C ASP A 405 19.12 2.52 -20.56
N PRO A 406 19.76 1.86 -19.56
CA PRO A 406 19.40 2.01 -18.16
C PRO A 406 19.49 3.46 -17.65
N VAL A 407 20.23 4.34 -18.36
CA VAL A 407 20.41 5.75 -17.96
C VAL A 407 19.10 6.56 -17.90
N ILE A 408 18.05 6.16 -18.62
CA ILE A 408 16.81 6.95 -18.70
C ILE A 408 16.04 6.99 -17.37
N TRP A 409 16.26 6.02 -16.48
CA TRP A 409 15.66 5.98 -15.14
C TRP A 409 16.57 6.57 -14.06
N TYR A 410 17.82 6.91 -14.36
CA TYR A 410 18.74 7.49 -13.39
C TYR A 410 18.56 9.00 -13.27
N ALA A 411 18.67 9.48 -12.02
CA ALA A 411 18.58 10.90 -11.71
C ALA A 411 19.76 11.68 -12.32
N PRO A 412 19.56 12.96 -12.70
CA PRO A 412 20.61 13.76 -13.35
C PRO A 412 21.89 13.88 -12.51
N GLU A 413 21.77 13.97 -11.19
CA GLU A 413 22.91 14.00 -10.27
C GLU A 413 23.68 12.68 -10.20
N VAL A 414 22.99 11.54 -10.40
CA VAL A 414 23.63 10.21 -10.47
C VAL A 414 24.40 10.08 -11.79
N LEU A 415 23.80 10.52 -12.90
CA LEU A 415 24.44 10.54 -14.22
C LEU A 415 25.70 11.42 -14.22
N ALA A 416 25.66 12.56 -13.55
CA ALA A 416 26.81 13.46 -13.43
C ALA A 416 27.98 12.83 -12.66
N GLU A 417 27.70 12.02 -11.64
CA GLU A 417 28.75 11.27 -10.93
C GLU A 417 29.33 10.15 -11.79
N MET A 418 28.49 9.38 -12.48
CA MET A 418 28.94 8.27 -13.30
C MET A 418 29.91 8.72 -14.41
N GLU A 419 29.73 9.93 -14.95
CA GLU A 419 30.67 10.54 -15.91
C GLU A 419 32.01 10.92 -15.25
N GLN A 420 31.99 11.39 -14.00
CA GLN A 420 33.21 11.73 -13.26
C GLN A 420 33.98 10.47 -12.82
N ASP A 421 33.28 9.36 -12.62
CA ASP A 421 33.80 8.08 -12.13
C ASP A 421 34.39 7.17 -13.24
N LEU A 422 34.87 7.74 -14.35
CA LEU A 422 35.51 7.01 -15.47
C LEU A 422 36.66 6.08 -15.06
N LYS A 423 37.20 6.20 -13.83
CA LYS A 423 38.23 5.32 -13.26
C LYS A 423 37.68 4.17 -12.40
N GLY A 424 36.37 4.11 -12.15
CA GLY A 424 35.71 3.05 -11.35
C GLY A 424 36.18 2.99 -9.89
N THR A 425 36.77 4.07 -9.37
CA THR A 425 37.46 4.09 -8.07
C THR A 425 36.65 4.69 -6.93
N ALA A 426 35.58 5.46 -7.18
CA ALA A 426 34.76 6.00 -6.10
C ALA A 426 33.53 5.12 -5.82
N PRO A 427 33.14 4.95 -4.54
CA PRO A 427 31.85 4.36 -4.20
C PRO A 427 30.75 5.25 -4.78
N ARG A 428 29.73 4.66 -5.43
CA ARG A 428 28.58 5.36 -6.04
C ARG A 428 27.79 6.13 -4.97
N SER A 429 28.27 7.32 -4.63
CA SER A 429 27.95 8.02 -3.38
C SER A 429 26.58 8.71 -3.38
N LYS A 430 25.92 8.85 -4.54
CA LYS A 430 24.60 9.51 -4.66
C LYS A 430 23.41 8.63 -5.02
N PHE A 431 23.41 7.34 -4.71
CA PHE A 431 22.12 6.63 -4.58
C PHE A 431 21.39 7.11 -3.32
N THR A 432 20.80 8.30 -3.43
CA THR A 432 20.06 8.95 -2.35
C THR A 432 18.58 8.61 -2.44
N HIS A 433 17.86 8.80 -1.34
CA HIS A 433 16.40 8.75 -1.34
C HIS A 433 15.76 9.69 -2.39
N LYS A 434 16.39 10.83 -2.72
CA LYS A 434 15.87 11.76 -3.76
C LYS A 434 16.13 11.29 -5.18
N ALA A 435 17.20 10.52 -5.40
CA ALA A 435 17.47 9.90 -6.70
C ALA A 435 16.39 8.85 -7.02
N ASP A 436 16.03 8.02 -6.04
CA ASP A 436 14.94 7.05 -6.16
C ASP A 436 13.58 7.68 -6.54
N VAL A 437 13.30 8.89 -6.04
CA VAL A 437 12.07 9.65 -6.38
C VAL A 437 12.04 10.05 -7.86
N TYR A 438 13.19 10.39 -8.44
CA TYR A 438 13.30 10.64 -9.89
C TYR A 438 13.01 9.36 -10.68
N SER A 439 13.62 8.25 -10.28
CA SER A 439 13.40 6.95 -10.93
C SER A 439 11.92 6.52 -10.85
N PHE A 440 11.27 6.75 -9.71
CA PHE A 440 9.83 6.56 -9.55
C PHE A 440 9.02 7.41 -10.54
N ALA A 441 9.39 8.68 -10.74
CA ALA A 441 8.73 9.58 -11.68
C ALA A 441 8.76 9.03 -13.12
N MET A 442 9.89 8.44 -13.53
CA MET A 442 10.05 7.81 -14.85
C MET A 442 9.22 6.55 -15.00
N VAL A 443 9.13 5.71 -13.96
CA VAL A 443 8.21 4.56 -13.94
C VAL A 443 6.74 5.02 -14.02
N CYS A 444 6.39 6.12 -13.34
CA CYS A 444 5.04 6.68 -13.38
C CYS A 444 4.69 7.27 -14.75
N PHE A 445 5.65 7.92 -15.41
CA PHE A 445 5.47 8.37 -16.80
C PHE A 445 5.10 7.20 -17.70
N GLU A 446 5.86 6.10 -17.61
CA GLU A 446 5.64 4.90 -18.41
C GLU A 446 4.28 4.24 -18.10
N LEU A 447 3.85 4.21 -16.83
CA LEU A 447 2.51 3.74 -16.44
C LEU A 447 1.36 4.57 -17.04
N ILE A 448 1.53 5.89 -17.15
CA ILE A 448 0.49 6.80 -17.68
C ILE A 448 0.43 6.73 -19.21
N THR A 449 1.60 6.74 -19.87
CA THR A 449 1.69 6.86 -21.33
C THR A 449 1.68 5.51 -22.03
N GLY A 450 2.02 4.43 -21.33
CA GLY A 450 2.26 3.12 -21.92
C GLY A 450 3.53 3.05 -22.78
N LYS A 451 4.33 4.12 -22.81
CA LYS A 451 5.54 4.29 -23.62
C LYS A 451 6.79 4.35 -22.75
N VAL A 452 7.92 3.90 -23.29
CA VAL A 452 9.22 4.06 -22.62
C VAL A 452 9.58 5.57 -22.61
N PRO A 453 10.13 6.11 -21.50
CA PRO A 453 10.59 7.50 -21.48
C PRO A 453 11.59 7.78 -22.61
N PHE A 454 11.44 8.92 -23.29
CA PHE A 454 12.28 9.35 -24.42
C PHE A 454 12.24 8.40 -25.64
N GLU A 455 11.21 7.56 -25.78
CA GLU A 455 11.07 6.64 -26.93
C GLU A 455 11.05 7.36 -28.29
N ASP A 456 10.48 8.56 -28.33
CA ASP A 456 10.38 9.38 -29.54
C ASP A 456 11.71 10.12 -29.85
N ASP A 457 12.66 10.16 -28.90
CA ASP A 457 13.97 10.79 -29.07
C ASP A 457 14.98 9.79 -29.65
N HIS A 458 15.61 10.14 -30.76
CA HIS A 458 16.60 9.26 -31.43
C HIS A 458 17.98 9.23 -30.73
N LEU A 459 18.05 9.68 -29.48
CA LEU A 459 19.28 9.79 -28.70
C LEU A 459 19.44 8.58 -27.77
N GLN A 460 20.67 8.08 -27.64
CA GLN A 460 21.02 6.95 -26.78
C GLN A 460 22.37 7.22 -26.10
N GLY A 461 22.67 6.50 -25.02
CA GLY A 461 23.95 6.54 -24.33
C GLY A 461 24.27 7.91 -23.75
N ASP A 462 25.52 8.32 -23.91
CA ASP A 462 26.06 9.58 -23.37
C ASP A 462 25.30 10.82 -23.85
N LYS A 463 24.74 10.80 -25.06
CA LYS A 463 23.93 11.92 -25.58
C LYS A 463 22.64 12.09 -24.78
N MET A 464 21.94 10.98 -24.53
CA MET A 464 20.74 10.99 -23.69
C MET A 464 21.08 11.41 -22.26
N ALA A 465 22.17 10.87 -21.68
CA ALA A 465 22.62 11.24 -20.36
C ALA A 465 22.96 12.74 -20.24
N LYS A 466 23.57 13.34 -21.27
CA LYS A 466 23.85 14.78 -21.34
C LYS A 466 22.55 15.59 -21.35
N ASN A 467 21.58 15.21 -22.18
CA ASN A 467 20.29 15.89 -22.31
C ASN A 467 19.48 15.88 -21.00
N ILE A 468 19.41 14.72 -20.34
CA ILE A 468 18.74 14.57 -19.03
C ILE A 468 19.37 15.53 -17.99
N ARG A 469 20.70 15.63 -17.96
CA ARG A 469 21.43 16.54 -17.07
C ARG A 469 21.17 18.02 -17.36
N THR A 470 20.99 18.38 -18.62
CA THR A 470 20.60 19.76 -19.00
C THR A 470 19.15 20.11 -18.68
N GLY A 471 18.36 19.15 -18.18
CA GLY A 471 16.98 19.38 -17.74
C GLY A 471 15.91 18.85 -18.69
N GLU A 472 16.28 18.12 -19.74
CA GLU A 472 15.31 17.50 -20.65
C GLU A 472 14.44 16.47 -19.91
N ARG A 473 13.14 16.48 -20.20
CA ARG A 473 12.15 15.56 -19.61
C ARG A 473 11.18 15.11 -20.71
N PRO A 474 10.66 13.86 -20.63
CA PRO A 474 9.75 13.37 -21.64
C PRO A 474 8.40 14.11 -21.56
N LEU A 475 7.78 14.33 -22.71
CA LEU A 475 6.51 15.05 -22.82
C LEU A 475 5.33 14.10 -22.61
N PHE A 476 4.34 14.53 -21.83
CA PHE A 476 3.09 13.78 -21.69
C PHE A 476 2.18 14.00 -22.90
N PRO A 477 1.55 12.94 -23.44
CA PRO A 477 0.56 13.09 -24.49
C PRO A 477 -0.69 13.78 -23.96
N PHE A 478 -1.34 14.61 -24.77
CA PHE A 478 -2.67 15.12 -24.48
C PHE A 478 -3.74 14.13 -25.00
N PRO A 479 -4.77 13.77 -24.22
CA PRO A 479 -5.02 14.18 -22.83
C PRO A 479 -4.31 13.27 -21.81
N SER A 480 -3.66 13.89 -20.81
CA SER A 480 -3.15 13.23 -19.60
C SER A 480 -3.73 13.93 -18.36
N PRO A 481 -4.07 13.21 -17.26
CA PRO A 481 -4.66 13.83 -16.08
C PRO A 481 -3.73 14.86 -15.43
N LYS A 482 -4.17 16.13 -15.33
CA LYS A 482 -3.32 17.26 -14.90
C LYS A 482 -2.75 17.05 -13.49
N TYR A 483 -3.53 16.48 -12.58
CA TYR A 483 -3.10 16.20 -11.21
C TYR A 483 -1.97 15.15 -11.12
N LEU A 484 -1.95 14.15 -12.01
CA LEU A 484 -0.84 13.18 -12.09
C LEU A 484 0.39 13.80 -12.74
N VAL A 485 0.18 14.56 -13.82
CA VAL A 485 1.27 15.28 -14.49
C VAL A 485 1.96 16.26 -13.54
N SER A 486 1.20 17.02 -12.74
CA SER A 486 1.71 17.93 -11.71
C SER A 486 2.59 17.18 -10.68
N LEU A 487 2.10 16.04 -10.16
CA LEU A 487 2.85 15.21 -9.20
C LEU A 487 4.15 14.66 -9.80
N ILE A 488 4.10 14.11 -11.01
CA ILE A 488 5.29 13.53 -11.68
C ILE A 488 6.30 14.62 -12.00
N LYS A 489 5.83 15.80 -12.46
CA LYS A 489 6.68 16.98 -12.64
C LYS A 489 7.39 17.40 -11.36
N ARG A 490 6.68 17.30 -10.23
CA ARG A 490 7.18 17.28 -8.84
C ARG A 490 8.42 16.40 -8.64
N CYS A 491 8.24 15.13 -8.97
CA CYS A 491 9.16 14.05 -8.64
C CYS A 491 10.45 14.03 -9.47
N TRP A 492 10.43 14.54 -10.70
CA TRP A 492 11.62 14.58 -11.57
C TRP A 492 12.28 15.96 -11.68
N HIS A 493 12.01 16.86 -10.73
CA HIS A 493 12.63 18.18 -10.69
C HIS A 493 14.17 18.06 -10.73
N SER A 494 14.84 18.97 -11.46
CA SER A 494 16.31 18.90 -11.63
C SER A 494 17.03 18.97 -10.29
N GLU A 495 16.68 19.94 -9.46
CA GLU A 495 17.17 20.07 -8.09
C GLU A 495 16.60 18.97 -7.18
N PRO A 496 17.43 18.08 -6.57
CA PRO A 496 16.96 16.96 -5.75
C PRO A 496 16.18 17.39 -4.51
N SER A 497 16.53 18.53 -3.90
CA SER A 497 15.86 19.04 -2.69
C SER A 497 14.39 19.42 -2.91
N GLN A 498 14.02 19.77 -4.14
CA GLN A 498 12.65 20.13 -4.53
C GLN A 498 11.74 18.91 -4.76
N ARG A 499 12.32 17.71 -4.91
CA ARG A 499 11.54 16.49 -5.09
C ARG A 499 10.84 16.11 -3.77
N PRO A 500 9.58 15.67 -3.78
CA PRO A 500 8.89 15.21 -2.57
C PRO A 500 9.54 13.98 -1.93
N THR A 501 9.20 13.70 -0.67
CA THR A 501 9.47 12.40 -0.06
C THR A 501 8.40 11.38 -0.47
N PHE A 502 8.71 10.08 -0.40
CA PHE A 502 7.70 9.04 -0.67
C PHE A 502 6.50 9.09 0.29
N SER A 503 6.70 9.54 1.53
CA SER A 503 5.58 9.79 2.44
C SER A 503 4.60 10.82 1.85
N SER A 504 5.10 11.96 1.35
CA SER A 504 4.29 12.99 0.70
C SER A 504 3.57 12.46 -0.53
N ILE A 505 4.28 11.70 -1.38
CA ILE A 505 3.71 11.06 -2.56
C ILE A 505 2.57 10.11 -2.16
N CYS A 506 2.75 9.28 -1.13
CA CYS A 506 1.73 8.34 -0.66
C CYS A 506 0.45 9.04 -0.18
N ARG A 507 0.55 10.15 0.56
CA ARG A 507 -0.64 10.93 0.99
C ARG A 507 -1.36 11.54 -0.20
N ILE A 508 -0.62 12.17 -1.11
CA ILE A 508 -1.17 12.77 -2.33
C ILE A 508 -1.90 11.71 -3.16
N LEU A 509 -1.27 10.56 -3.42
CA LEU A 509 -1.89 9.49 -4.20
C LEU A 509 -3.14 8.91 -3.53
N ARG A 510 -3.15 8.76 -2.20
CA ARG A 510 -4.36 8.35 -1.46
C ARG A 510 -5.49 9.37 -1.59
N TYR A 511 -5.16 10.67 -1.55
CA TYR A 511 -6.15 11.72 -1.78
C TYR A 511 -6.71 11.72 -3.20
N ILE A 512 -5.84 11.62 -4.22
CA ILE A 512 -6.27 11.52 -5.62
C ILE A 512 -7.16 10.28 -5.81
N LYS A 513 -6.78 9.15 -5.20
CA LYS A 513 -7.58 7.92 -5.19
C LYS A 513 -8.96 8.16 -4.56
N LYS A 514 -9.04 8.82 -3.39
CA LYS A 514 -10.32 9.24 -2.77
C LYS A 514 -11.14 10.12 -3.72
N PHE A 515 -10.52 11.12 -4.32
CA PHE A 515 -11.18 12.07 -5.24
C PHE A 515 -11.84 11.37 -6.43
N LEU A 516 -11.14 10.44 -7.08
CA LEU A 516 -11.68 9.70 -8.23
C LEU A 516 -12.84 8.79 -7.87
N VAL A 517 -12.85 8.27 -6.63
CA VAL A 517 -13.91 7.40 -6.14
C VAL A 517 -15.18 8.19 -5.83
N VAL A 518 -15.02 9.39 -5.27
CA VAL A 518 -16.14 10.31 -5.00
C VAL A 518 -16.70 10.92 -6.29
N ASN A 519 -15.84 11.13 -7.30
CA ASN A 519 -16.19 11.79 -8.55
C ASN A 519 -15.94 10.88 -9.77
N PRO A 520 -16.73 9.81 -9.96
CA PRO A 520 -16.56 8.91 -11.10
C PRO A 520 -16.86 9.62 -12.43
N ASP A 521 -16.01 9.41 -13.44
CA ASP A 521 -16.25 9.95 -14.79
C ASP A 521 -17.43 9.22 -15.46
N HIS A 522 -18.58 9.89 -15.62
CA HIS A 522 -19.78 9.35 -16.27
C HIS A 522 -19.70 9.32 -17.81
N GLY A 523 -18.52 9.05 -18.38
CA GLY A 523 -18.34 9.00 -19.84
C GLY A 523 -18.22 10.37 -20.52
N HIS A 524 -18.07 11.46 -19.76
CA HIS A 524 -17.61 12.73 -20.32
C HIS A 524 -16.11 12.67 -20.57
N LEU A 525 -15.69 13.03 -21.80
CA LEU A 525 -14.28 13.08 -22.21
C LEU A 525 -13.42 14.08 -21.39
N GLN A 526 -14.04 14.89 -20.54
CA GLN A 526 -13.36 15.84 -19.67
C GLN A 526 -12.98 15.16 -18.35
N ILE A 527 -11.69 14.86 -18.21
CA ILE A 527 -11.08 14.39 -16.96
C ILE A 527 -11.38 15.42 -15.87
N GLN A 528 -12.12 15.02 -14.84
CA GLN A 528 -12.34 15.88 -13.68
C GLN A 528 -11.01 16.13 -12.97
N ASN A 529 -10.72 17.40 -12.69
CA ASN A 529 -9.54 17.79 -11.94
C ASN A 529 -9.96 18.22 -10.53
N PRO A 530 -9.21 17.82 -9.49
CA PRO A 530 -9.35 18.43 -8.17
C PRO A 530 -9.32 19.96 -8.29
N LEU A 531 -10.18 20.63 -7.53
CA LEU A 531 -10.30 22.09 -7.55
C LEU A 531 -9.04 22.79 -7.02
N VAL A 532 -8.21 22.05 -6.27
CA VAL A 532 -6.95 22.52 -5.69
C VAL A 532 -5.82 21.58 -6.13
N ASP A 533 -4.67 22.16 -6.51
CA ASP A 533 -3.47 21.36 -6.78
C ASP A 533 -3.09 20.54 -5.54
N CYS A 534 -2.85 19.24 -5.72
CA CYS A 534 -2.64 18.32 -4.60
C CYS A 534 -1.36 18.65 -3.81
N TRP A 535 -0.37 19.27 -4.43
CA TRP A 535 0.80 19.74 -3.71
C TRP A 535 0.48 20.94 -2.82
N ASP A 536 -0.41 21.83 -3.28
CA ASP A 536 -1.13 22.83 -2.49
C ASP A 536 -1.49 22.36 -1.08
N LEU A 537 -2.22 21.25 -1.09
CA LEU A 537 -2.77 20.62 0.11
C LEU A 537 -1.65 19.99 0.96
N GLU A 538 -0.70 19.32 0.33
CA GLU A 538 0.41 18.68 1.02
C GLU A 538 1.36 19.70 1.67
N ALA A 539 1.69 20.80 1.00
CA ALA A 539 2.54 21.85 1.54
C ALA A 539 1.91 22.47 2.81
N ARG A 540 0.59 22.70 2.81
CA ARG A 540 -0.14 23.15 3.99
C ARG A 540 -0.14 22.12 5.11
N PHE A 541 -0.32 20.84 4.77
CA PHE A 541 -0.26 19.76 5.73
C PHE A 541 1.12 19.69 6.41
N LEU A 542 2.20 19.73 5.63
CA LEU A 542 3.58 19.72 6.16
C LEU A 542 3.92 20.97 6.98
N LYS A 543 3.45 22.16 6.55
CA LYS A 543 3.62 23.42 7.31
C LYS A 543 2.97 23.33 8.69
N LYS A 544 1.80 22.70 8.79
CA LYS A 544 1.05 22.60 10.05
C LYS A 544 1.51 21.43 10.94
N PHE A 545 1.80 20.29 10.32
CA PHE A 545 2.21 19.07 11.00
C PHE A 545 3.64 18.76 10.57
N SER A 546 4.60 19.53 11.11
CA SER A 546 6.01 19.16 11.02
C SER A 546 6.19 17.83 11.74
N MET A 547 6.19 16.73 10.98
CA MET A 547 6.52 15.42 11.51
C MET A 547 7.99 15.47 11.91
N GLU A 548 8.27 15.33 13.21
CA GLU A 548 9.64 15.17 13.70
C GLU A 548 10.34 14.11 12.86
N SER A 549 11.57 14.43 12.45
CA SER A 549 12.41 13.75 11.46
C SER A 549 12.78 12.29 11.77
N GLY A 550 12.04 11.60 12.65
CA GLY A 550 12.28 10.21 13.07
C GLY A 550 11.11 9.24 12.88
N SER A 551 9.95 9.67 12.35
CA SER A 551 8.84 8.75 12.03
C SER A 551 8.75 8.54 10.51
N HIS A 552 9.72 7.82 9.95
CA HIS A 552 9.93 7.69 8.51
C HIS A 552 8.92 6.81 7.75
N ALA A 553 8.03 6.09 8.44
CA ALA A 553 6.92 5.37 7.83
C ALA A 553 5.60 5.74 8.53
N GLY A 554 4.64 6.28 7.77
CA GLY A 554 3.35 6.67 8.32
C GLY A 554 2.51 5.45 8.75
N SER A 555 2.17 5.36 10.04
CA SER A 555 1.24 4.34 10.54
C SER A 555 -0.09 4.36 9.77
N VAL A 556 -0.64 3.17 9.48
CA VAL A 556 -1.96 2.97 8.87
C VAL A 556 -3.08 3.70 9.63
N THR A 557 -2.93 3.88 10.95
CA THR A 557 -3.90 4.62 11.81
C THR A 557 -4.01 6.11 11.47
N GLN A 558 -3.02 6.70 10.79
CA GLN A 558 -3.02 8.13 10.43
C GLN A 558 -3.75 8.41 9.12
N ILE A 559 -4.08 7.36 8.34
CA ILE A 559 -4.68 7.51 7.01
C ILE A 559 -5.96 8.36 7.04
N PRO A 560 -6.95 8.09 7.91
CA PRO A 560 -8.19 8.85 7.90
C PRO A 560 -7.99 10.33 8.27
N PHE A 561 -7.12 10.61 9.24
CA PHE A 561 -6.80 11.98 9.63
C PHE A 561 -6.14 12.77 8.51
N GLN A 562 -5.19 12.16 7.78
CA GLN A 562 -4.52 12.81 6.65
C GLN A 562 -5.51 13.19 5.54
N LEU A 563 -6.41 12.26 5.16
CA LEU A 563 -7.46 12.51 4.16
C LEU A 563 -8.46 13.58 4.64
N TYR A 564 -8.79 13.56 5.93
CA TYR A 564 -9.66 14.53 6.57
C TYR A 564 -9.03 15.94 6.59
N SER A 565 -7.74 16.06 6.95
CA SER A 565 -7.03 17.33 6.95
C SER A 565 -6.94 17.93 5.55
N TYR A 566 -6.75 17.13 4.51
CA TYR A 566 -6.78 17.62 3.13
C TYR A 566 -8.17 18.16 2.76
N ARG A 567 -9.24 17.50 3.21
CA ARG A 567 -10.61 17.96 2.98
C ARG A 567 -10.89 19.30 3.67
N ILE A 568 -10.38 19.50 4.88
CA ILE A 568 -10.45 20.81 5.57
C ILE A 568 -9.72 21.87 4.72
N ALA A 569 -8.48 21.63 4.32
CA ALA A 569 -7.69 22.57 3.54
C ALA A 569 -8.32 22.91 2.18
N GLU A 570 -8.97 21.93 1.55
CA GLU A 570 -9.75 22.12 0.32
C GLU A 570 -10.95 23.06 0.55
N LYS A 571 -11.76 22.80 1.58
CA LYS A 571 -12.92 23.66 1.91
C LYS A 571 -12.50 25.09 2.25
N GLU A 572 -11.38 25.26 2.95
CA GLU A 572 -10.85 26.58 3.27
C GLU A 572 -10.56 27.43 2.02
N LYS A 573 -9.97 26.82 0.97
CA LYS A 573 -9.68 27.53 -0.29
C LYS A 573 -10.96 27.89 -1.08
N MET A 574 -12.06 27.17 -0.86
CA MET A 574 -13.34 27.43 -1.53
C MET A 574 -14.15 28.56 -0.87
N SER A 575 -13.80 28.93 0.37
CA SER A 575 -14.48 29.99 1.12
C SER A 575 -14.01 31.38 0.64
N PRO A 576 -14.94 32.31 0.35
CA PRO A 576 -14.64 33.61 -0.24
C PRO A 576 -13.77 34.56 0.62
N ASN A 577 -13.51 34.23 1.89
CA ASN A 577 -12.74 35.06 2.83
C ASN A 577 -11.24 34.74 2.91
N PHE A 578 -10.70 33.86 2.06
CA PHE A 578 -9.33 33.35 2.24
C PHE A 578 -8.20 34.39 2.02
N ASN A 579 -8.48 35.55 1.44
CA ASN A 579 -7.45 36.53 1.04
C ASN A 579 -7.12 37.64 2.05
N LYS A 580 -7.51 37.55 3.33
CA LYS A 580 -7.31 38.66 4.29
C LYS A 580 -6.29 38.45 5.42
N GLU A 581 -5.76 37.24 5.65
CA GLU A 581 -4.97 36.98 6.88
C GLU A 581 -3.51 36.54 6.68
N GLU A 582 -3.04 36.20 5.47
CA GLU A 582 -1.65 35.74 5.26
C GLU A 582 -0.66 36.82 4.72
N ASN A 583 -1.10 38.06 4.50
CA ASN A 583 -0.29 39.13 3.91
C ASN A 583 0.27 40.19 4.89
N SER A 584 0.30 39.93 6.20
CA SER A 584 0.78 40.92 7.19
C SER A 584 2.23 40.73 7.66
N ASP A 585 2.99 39.78 7.13
CA ASP A 585 4.39 39.55 7.53
C ASP A 585 5.30 39.22 6.31
N ALA A 586 5.55 40.20 5.43
CA ALA A 586 6.73 40.20 4.56
C ALA A 586 6.99 41.62 4.05
N GLY A 587 8.13 42.17 4.44
CA GLY A 587 8.56 43.54 4.14
C GLY A 587 8.76 43.82 2.64
N GLU A 588 8.64 45.11 2.35
CA GLU A 588 8.87 45.78 1.08
C GLU A 588 10.20 45.40 0.42
N SER A 589 10.16 44.96 -0.84
CA SER A 589 11.19 45.32 -1.82
C SER A 589 10.66 45.17 -3.25
N VAL A 590 10.63 46.31 -3.92
CA VAL A 590 10.26 46.53 -5.33
C VAL A 590 11.35 45.99 -6.26
N SER A 591 10.98 45.28 -7.32
CA SER A 591 11.63 45.41 -8.64
C SER A 591 10.84 44.71 -9.74
N GLU A 592 10.49 45.51 -10.75
CA GLU A 592 9.87 45.13 -12.01
C GLU A 592 10.85 44.36 -12.90
N SER A 593 10.39 43.32 -13.60
CA SER A 593 10.76 43.09 -15.00
C SER A 593 9.85 42.04 -15.66
N VAL A 594 9.47 42.39 -16.88
CA VAL A 594 8.42 41.84 -17.74
C VAL A 594 8.92 40.63 -18.53
N SER A 595 8.09 39.59 -18.68
CA SER A 595 8.01 38.85 -19.95
C SER A 595 6.65 38.19 -20.12
N VAL A 596 6.09 38.39 -21.32
CA VAL A 596 4.74 38.10 -21.78
C VAL A 596 4.73 36.77 -22.52
N VAL A 597 3.82 35.85 -22.16
CA VAL A 597 3.30 34.83 -23.08
C VAL A 597 1.81 34.61 -22.74
N GLU A 598 0.95 34.94 -23.70
CA GLU A 598 -0.51 34.79 -23.66
C GLU A 598 -0.93 33.32 -23.79
N GLU A 599 -1.89 32.87 -22.97
CA GLU A 599 -2.75 31.71 -23.25
C GLU A 599 -4.22 32.06 -22.96
N PRO A 600 -5.19 31.51 -23.72
CA PRO A 600 -6.55 32.05 -23.83
C PRO A 600 -7.47 31.65 -22.66
N PRO A 601 -8.55 32.42 -22.39
CA PRO A 601 -9.39 32.18 -21.23
C PRO A 601 -10.27 30.94 -21.44
N THR A 602 -10.06 29.91 -20.63
CA THR A 602 -10.96 28.75 -20.61
C THR A 602 -12.19 29.08 -19.77
N THR A 603 -13.34 29.11 -20.44
CA THR A 603 -14.69 29.31 -19.91
C THR A 603 -15.02 28.30 -18.80
N MET A 604 -15.33 28.81 -17.60
CA MET A 604 -15.79 28.00 -16.46
C MET A 604 -17.25 27.57 -16.65
N PRO A 605 -17.63 26.31 -16.37
CA PRO A 605 -19.03 25.91 -16.35
C PRO A 605 -19.69 26.47 -15.10
N MET A 606 -20.78 27.24 -15.29
CA MET A 606 -21.60 27.77 -14.22
C MET A 606 -22.26 26.64 -13.43
N TYR A 607 -21.95 26.57 -12.13
CA TYR A 607 -22.84 25.96 -11.14
C TYR A 607 -23.41 27.08 -10.27
N THR A 608 -24.73 27.16 -10.29
CA THR A 608 -25.58 28.11 -9.57
C THR A 608 -25.28 28.12 -8.07
N LYS A 609 -24.63 29.18 -7.59
CA LYS A 609 -24.66 29.59 -6.18
C LYS A 609 -25.85 30.53 -5.98
N SER A 610 -26.86 30.09 -5.25
CA SER A 610 -27.85 30.99 -4.68
C SER A 610 -27.23 31.71 -3.48
N LEU A 611 -27.19 33.03 -3.57
CA LEU A 611 -26.92 33.97 -2.48
C LEU A 611 -28.02 33.84 -1.41
N CYS A 612 -27.65 33.96 -0.12
CA CYS A 612 -28.35 34.83 0.82
C CYS A 612 -27.53 35.01 2.11
N LEU A 613 -27.58 36.26 2.59
CA LEU A 613 -26.77 36.86 3.64
C LEU A 613 -27.10 36.37 5.06
N ASP A 614 -26.14 36.64 5.94
CA ASP A 614 -26.14 36.52 7.39
C ASP A 614 -27.43 37.01 8.08
N ALA A 615 -27.94 36.20 9.01
CA ALA A 615 -28.68 36.67 10.16
C ALA A 615 -28.40 35.76 11.36
N ILE A 616 -27.77 36.35 12.36
CA ILE A 616 -27.49 35.79 13.69
C ILE A 616 -28.82 35.43 14.37
N SER A 617 -28.95 34.21 14.87
CA SER A 617 -29.96 33.87 15.88
C SER A 617 -29.41 32.81 16.82
N GLU A 618 -29.41 33.17 18.10
CA GLU A 618 -29.15 32.33 19.27
C GLU A 618 -30.25 31.26 19.48
N TYR A 619 -29.92 30.26 20.31
CA TYR A 619 -30.74 29.13 20.80
C TYR A 619 -30.87 27.92 19.84
N SER A 620 -30.76 26.65 20.26
CA SER A 620 -30.58 26.02 21.58
C SER A 620 -30.21 24.54 21.41
N ASP A 621 -29.64 23.99 22.47
CA ASP A 621 -29.26 22.60 22.74
C ASP A 621 -30.14 21.51 22.10
N THR A 622 -29.47 20.50 21.50
CA THR A 622 -29.89 19.10 21.64
C THR A 622 -28.69 18.24 22.00
N ARG A 623 -28.71 17.77 23.25
CA ARG A 623 -27.76 16.84 23.88
C ARG A 623 -27.64 15.54 23.10
N SER A 624 -26.41 15.07 22.94
CA SER A 624 -26.08 13.64 22.96
C SER A 624 -24.88 13.44 23.88
N VAL A 625 -25.07 12.55 24.85
CA VAL A 625 -24.22 12.27 26.02
C VAL A 625 -22.95 11.50 25.58
N TYR A 626 -21.76 11.89 26.07
CA TYR A 626 -20.74 11.04 26.73
C TYR A 626 -19.33 11.72 26.82
N SER A 627 -18.89 11.90 28.07
CA SER A 627 -17.51 12.04 28.62
C SER A 627 -16.54 13.15 28.14
N GLU A 628 -16.14 13.95 29.13
CA GLU A 628 -15.28 15.14 29.17
C GLU A 628 -14.02 15.16 28.26
N ALA A 629 -13.85 16.26 27.53
CA ALA A 629 -12.61 16.61 26.81
C ALA A 629 -11.64 17.39 27.72
N PRO A 630 -10.30 17.25 27.57
CA PRO A 630 -9.34 18.03 28.36
C PRO A 630 -9.16 19.45 27.78
N ILE A 631 -9.36 20.47 28.63
CA ILE A 631 -9.14 21.89 28.31
C ILE A 631 -7.64 22.20 28.24
N LYS A 632 -7.13 22.69 27.10
CA LYS A 632 -5.79 23.32 27.01
C LYS A 632 -5.86 24.75 27.58
N LYS A 633 -5.26 24.97 28.76
CA LYS A 633 -4.87 26.32 29.22
C LYS A 633 -3.56 26.71 28.53
N THR A 634 -3.60 27.74 27.68
CA THR A 634 -2.42 28.48 27.21
C THR A 634 -2.23 29.70 28.12
N SER A 635 -1.21 29.67 28.98
CA SER A 635 -0.74 30.86 29.69
C SER A 635 0.29 31.60 28.85
N ALA A 636 -0.07 32.77 28.33
CA ALA A 636 0.88 33.74 27.82
C ALA A 636 1.53 34.48 29.00
N LEU A 637 2.85 34.39 29.15
CA LEU A 637 3.63 35.32 29.98
C LEU A 637 4.66 36.03 29.09
N LYS A 638 4.57 37.37 29.10
CA LYS A 638 5.47 38.31 28.45
C LYS A 638 6.73 38.58 29.29
N LYS A 639 7.85 38.62 28.56
CA LYS A 639 9.01 39.54 28.65
C LYS A 639 10.10 39.39 29.75
N SER A 640 11.32 39.58 29.21
CA SER A 640 12.65 39.92 29.77
C SER A 640 13.31 38.84 30.62
N GLY A 641 14.56 38.43 30.41
CA GLY A 641 15.70 39.04 29.74
C GLY A 641 16.92 38.69 30.59
N ASP A 642 18.03 38.35 29.92
CA ASP A 642 19.40 38.28 30.44
C ASP A 642 19.95 37.04 31.20
N THR A 643 20.75 36.28 30.43
CA THR A 643 22.21 36.10 30.63
C THR A 643 22.76 34.86 31.38
N ILE A 644 23.21 33.89 30.56
CA ILE A 644 24.49 33.13 30.58
C ILE A 644 25.01 32.55 31.92
N LYS A 645 25.17 31.21 31.99
CA LYS A 645 26.47 30.46 32.06
C LYS A 645 26.33 29.00 32.54
N ASN A 646 26.70 28.08 31.64
CA ASN A 646 27.56 26.89 31.81
C ASN A 646 27.56 26.13 33.17
N ARG A 647 27.30 24.82 33.13
CA ARG A 647 28.36 23.77 33.18
C ARG A 647 27.81 22.34 33.08
N ARG A 648 28.58 21.50 32.37
CA ARG A 648 28.49 20.04 32.17
C ARG A 648 28.88 19.25 33.43
N ASN A 649 28.41 17.99 33.50
CA ASN A 649 29.13 16.73 33.81
C ASN A 649 28.17 15.73 34.48
N SER A 650 27.72 14.67 33.79
CA SER A 650 28.32 13.31 33.73
C SER A 650 28.44 12.61 35.09
N ILE A 651 27.82 11.44 35.24
CA ILE A 651 28.43 10.19 35.76
C ILE A 651 27.39 9.04 35.73
N SER A 652 27.87 7.93 35.17
CA SER A 652 27.36 6.56 35.06
C SER A 652 27.23 5.79 36.38
N GLY A 653 26.37 4.75 36.44
CA GLY A 653 26.56 3.68 37.44
C GLY A 653 25.45 2.62 37.59
N LEU A 654 25.73 1.42 37.07
CA LEU A 654 25.51 0.09 37.71
C LEU A 654 24.11 -0.57 37.84
N ARG A 655 23.90 -1.60 36.99
CA ARG A 655 23.59 -3.04 37.25
C ARG A 655 22.57 -3.47 38.35
N SER A 656 21.44 -4.01 37.88
CA SER A 656 20.73 -5.33 38.10
C SER A 656 21.00 -6.23 39.35
N PRO A 657 20.21 -7.32 39.58
CA PRO A 657 18.74 -7.50 39.67
C PRO A 657 18.30 -8.34 40.93
N GLY A 658 17.00 -8.45 41.25
CA GLY A 658 16.51 -9.27 42.37
C GLY A 658 15.03 -9.66 42.30
N SER A 659 14.78 -10.96 42.44
CA SER A 659 13.54 -11.73 42.34
C SER A 659 12.57 -11.58 43.54
N SER A 660 11.26 -11.81 43.30
CA SER A 660 10.37 -12.82 43.95
C SER A 660 8.90 -12.36 44.14
N PRO A 661 7.91 -13.29 44.18
CA PRO A 661 6.53 -13.07 43.70
C PRO A 661 5.46 -12.98 44.81
N ILE A 662 4.29 -12.41 44.47
CA ILE A 662 3.09 -12.42 45.32
C ILE A 662 1.88 -12.98 44.52
N LYS A 663 1.32 -14.10 45.02
CA LYS A 663 -0.01 -14.70 44.72
C LYS A 663 -0.93 -14.45 45.95
N PRO A 664 -2.23 -14.84 45.94
CA PRO A 664 -3.34 -14.50 45.03
C PRO A 664 -4.61 -14.07 45.85
N ARG A 665 -5.71 -13.65 45.21
CA ARG A 665 -7.03 -13.66 45.88
C ARG A 665 -8.18 -13.99 44.91
N SER A 666 -9.11 -14.76 45.47
CA SER A 666 -10.25 -15.54 44.99
C SER A 666 -11.36 -14.84 44.18
N THR A 667 -11.99 -15.64 43.32
CA THR A 667 -13.27 -15.49 42.57
C THR A 667 -14.52 -15.25 43.45
N PRO A 668 -15.69 -14.90 42.88
CA PRO A 668 -16.69 -15.96 42.67
C PRO A 668 -17.51 -15.91 41.37
N LYS A 669 -18.15 -17.06 41.11
CA LYS A 669 -19.06 -17.44 40.02
C LYS A 669 -20.36 -16.63 39.97
N VAL A 670 -20.91 -16.44 38.76
CA VAL A 670 -22.36 -16.30 38.52
C VAL A 670 -22.77 -17.29 37.41
N SER A 671 -23.94 -17.87 37.61
CA SER A 671 -24.44 -19.14 37.09
C SER A 671 -25.72 -18.99 36.28
N SER A 672 -25.85 -19.80 35.20
CA SER A 672 -27.09 -20.49 34.71
C SER A 672 -28.23 -19.62 34.11
N PRO A 673 -29.26 -20.19 33.42
CA PRO A 673 -29.57 -21.62 33.15
C PRO A 673 -30.06 -21.99 31.72
N LEU A 674 -29.85 -23.26 31.36
CA LEU A 674 -30.81 -24.29 30.86
C LEU A 674 -32.11 -23.85 30.15
N SER A 675 -32.42 -24.47 28.98
CA SER A 675 -33.52 -25.46 28.85
C SER A 675 -33.69 -26.01 27.41
N PRO A 676 -34.34 -27.20 27.24
CA PRO A 676 -34.13 -28.14 26.12
C PRO A 676 -35.42 -28.52 25.34
N PHE A 677 -35.33 -28.93 24.07
CA PHE A 677 -36.32 -29.79 23.36
C PHE A 677 -35.61 -30.43 22.15
N GLY A 678 -35.77 -31.69 21.76
CA GLY A 678 -36.89 -32.62 21.98
C GLY A 678 -37.32 -33.15 20.61
N ARG A 679 -37.11 -34.46 20.36
CA ARG A 679 -37.33 -35.19 19.09
C ARG A 679 -38.82 -35.27 18.69
N SER A 680 -39.12 -35.24 17.38
CA SER A 680 -40.11 -36.10 16.67
C SER A 680 -40.29 -35.63 15.22
N SER A 681 -39.81 -36.35 14.20
CA SER A 681 -40.48 -37.43 13.45
C SER A 681 -41.63 -37.00 12.51
N SER A 682 -41.40 -37.30 11.23
CA SER A 682 -42.34 -37.89 10.25
C SER A 682 -42.92 -37.02 9.13
N ASN A 683 -42.71 -37.55 7.92
CA ASN A 683 -43.63 -37.71 6.80
C ASN A 683 -43.61 -36.74 5.61
N LYS A 684 -43.19 -37.34 4.47
CA LYS A 684 -43.82 -37.33 3.12
C LYS A 684 -43.71 -36.01 2.33
N ALA A 685 -43.43 -35.96 1.04
CA ALA A 685 -43.16 -36.96 0.00
C ALA A 685 -42.69 -36.22 -1.28
N ASN A 686 -41.96 -36.95 -2.14
CA ASN A 686 -42.03 -36.91 -3.62
C ASN A 686 -41.73 -35.59 -4.39
N LYS A 687 -40.60 -35.54 -5.13
CA LYS A 687 -40.51 -35.93 -6.56
C LYS A 687 -39.21 -35.44 -7.23
N ASP A 688 -38.51 -36.39 -7.83
CA ASP A 688 -37.83 -36.41 -9.14
C ASP A 688 -36.85 -35.32 -9.60
N THR A 689 -35.66 -35.81 -10.00
CA THR A 689 -34.70 -35.45 -11.10
C THR A 689 -33.27 -35.20 -10.59
N ARG A 690 -32.35 -36.18 -10.58
CA ARG A 690 -31.49 -36.79 -11.65
C ARG A 690 -30.61 -35.82 -12.47
N LEU A 691 -29.29 -35.96 -12.24
CA LEU A 691 -28.13 -35.85 -13.16
C LEU A 691 -27.51 -34.45 -13.43
N PRO A 692 -26.25 -34.33 -13.96
CA PRO A 692 -24.96 -34.71 -13.33
C PRO A 692 -23.78 -33.73 -13.66
N LEU A 693 -22.59 -34.02 -13.10
CA LEU A 693 -21.20 -33.81 -13.59
C LEU A 693 -20.87 -32.87 -14.79
N SER A 694 -19.97 -31.89 -14.53
CA SER A 694 -18.92 -31.29 -15.40
C SER A 694 -19.38 -30.53 -16.68
N PRO A 695 -18.55 -29.80 -17.49
CA PRO A 695 -17.08 -29.63 -17.52
C PRO A 695 -16.51 -28.21 -17.91
N MET A 696 -15.17 -28.14 -17.93
CA MET A 696 -14.18 -27.32 -18.69
C MET A 696 -14.58 -26.10 -19.56
N SER A 697 -13.76 -25.04 -19.42
CA SER A 697 -13.15 -24.09 -20.39
C SER A 697 -13.99 -23.43 -21.51
N PRO A 698 -13.88 -22.10 -21.72
CA PRO A 698 -14.31 -21.45 -22.97
C PRO A 698 -13.13 -21.08 -23.90
N LEU A 699 -13.22 -21.52 -25.17
CA LEU A 699 -12.49 -20.97 -26.32
C LEU A 699 -13.51 -20.47 -27.37
N SER A 700 -13.43 -19.21 -27.78
CA SER A 700 -13.88 -18.65 -29.08
C SER A 700 -13.33 -17.20 -29.16
N HIS A 701 -12.81 -16.61 -30.24
CA HIS A 701 -13.07 -16.70 -31.67
C HIS A 701 -11.85 -16.21 -32.49
N GLY A 702 -11.76 -16.61 -33.77
CA GLY A 702 -11.11 -15.79 -34.81
C GLY A 702 -10.37 -16.55 -35.92
N ARG A 703 -11.10 -17.03 -36.94
CA ARG A 703 -10.56 -17.67 -38.16
C ARG A 703 -10.25 -16.60 -39.22
N ARG A 704 -9.05 -16.60 -39.82
CA ARG A 704 -8.82 -16.13 -41.20
C ARG A 704 -7.67 -16.92 -41.86
N ARG A 705 -8.01 -17.58 -42.98
CA ARG A 705 -7.17 -18.14 -44.07
C ARG A 705 -6.15 -17.08 -44.55
N GLN A 706 -5.01 -17.34 -45.21
CA GLN A 706 -4.43 -18.40 -46.05
C GLN A 706 -2.97 -17.92 -46.32
N LEU A 707 -1.92 -18.74 -46.35
CA LEU A 707 -1.15 -19.12 -47.56
C LEU A 707 0.17 -19.81 -47.14
N THR A 708 0.59 -20.68 -48.03
CA THR A 708 1.60 -21.76 -48.00
C THR A 708 3.06 -21.32 -48.13
N GLY A 709 3.99 -22.14 -47.61
CA GLY A 709 5.42 -22.17 -47.99
C GLY A 709 6.24 -23.13 -47.10
N PRO A 710 6.83 -24.23 -47.61
CA PRO A 710 7.51 -25.24 -46.78
C PRO A 710 9.05 -25.13 -46.79
N ALA A 711 9.64 -25.70 -45.73
CA ALA A 711 10.93 -26.40 -45.61
C ALA A 711 12.25 -25.69 -46.00
N SER A 712 13.18 -25.63 -45.03
CA SER A 712 14.55 -26.12 -45.22
C SER A 712 15.14 -26.54 -43.88
N ASP A 713 15.48 -27.83 -43.79
CA ASP A 713 16.47 -28.37 -42.86
C ASP A 713 17.87 -27.87 -43.24
N SER A 714 18.72 -27.69 -42.23
CA SER A 714 20.17 -27.79 -42.34
C SER A 714 20.73 -28.28 -41.00
N GLU A 715 21.21 -29.51 -41.02
CA GLU A 715 21.95 -30.19 -39.97
C GLU A 715 23.39 -29.65 -39.78
N LEU A 716 24.02 -30.11 -38.67
CA LEU A 716 25.47 -30.29 -38.42
C LEU A 716 26.34 -29.07 -38.03
N THR A 717 26.47 -28.83 -36.72
CA THR A 717 27.69 -29.10 -35.90
C THR A 717 27.43 -28.85 -34.42
#